data_AF-A0A2Z6E1S0-F1
#
_entry.id   AF-A0A2Z6E1S0-F1
#
_cell.length_a   1.000
_cell.length_b   1.000
_cell.length_c   1.000
_cell.angle_alpha   90.00
_cell.angle_beta   90.00
_cell.angle_gamma   90.00
#
_symmetry.space_group_name_H-M   'P 1'
#
loop_
_entity.id
_entity.type
_entity.pdbx_description
1 polymer ?
#
loop_
_entity_poly.entity_id
_entity_poly.type
_entity_poly.pdbx_seq_one_letter_code
_entity_poly.pdbx_strand_id
1 'polypeptide(L)'
;MTAGQGEMHMWATFLLGLALATGGHADATAAAGPPAAAVAAERLLPTPQFRRFGLEEGLPSIAINAVVQDAQGFLWFGGSGGLVRYDGVSFLSYVHDPRRADSLASIDITQLVDGGDGTLWIATGEAGVDRLEADGRHFRHWRHDEARVDSLASDRVAALDRARDGSLWVGTDAGLDRLYADGRPVEHVAYLKTPSENPRDLIVGALLAEADGGLWIGTWSGRLFHRSSQGVIDEVKLPWRPGQQAQVWRLAAEPGGGLRIATRQGLMLRGVDGTVRWAADAASPGPDFVFDSARDRAGRLWLATLHGVAMVAPDGSAWAFHAQPSLRGGLPGEWVWRVLVDREGGLWFTFYDGGVAYLPPSWDRFTHYGHRPDDPDSLRDDTMVAAVPAADGRLWVAFRTGVDRLDPGTGKAEHVLTGATNAVADIDGQLWFLQHGLPFRMVDGKPRAVAPGQRLFERARMLIRAADGAVYLCAAPNGLYRLDPASETVTAVPMPPDAADPALRPSLLDDHGGRLWYANHEGLMRWDPELGRMAFVPGVNRGSDVQMLSFDRQDGIWMARPDVLEHYRFDGQRAVLDRTVGAREGWPTMVLYGMETDAAGRLWLFAADGLRRFDPRTGAFTVFGTGDGLDERAFRGTPVWRPGGRLWYVPVRSGVIAFDPMAAPVPLPTPQPVLVTLGSRDGDGARLWSTQQRDLTLGWRTRELQVALRALSYVDPKAMRYRFRLRGYDPDWVEIGPHGERTFTELPPGDYRLEGGAAGSDGRWGHLAAPLHLHVQAPPWRRWWAWLVYALLAGVALQLGVRAWRRRQAHRRQVQHTEQQRRLAEQASAAKTQFLATLGHELRTPMTGVLGMAELLLSTPLDATQRQYALAMQRSGSLLLRLLNDSLDLARIEVGRLELEPVPFDPRQLVADVIQLETGPAQMKGLGLDAHVDEALPERLLGDPLRIRQILLNLVNNALKFTEAGGVVLRAERTAEGVCFSVQDTGPGIPQAEHARLFRRYVQMDGPQRRSGSGLGLAICRELVELMGGSIGLVSEPGRGSTFTVCLPLPAVASPLALAPAASAQALKVLLVEDDGIVAAVICGLLERQGHAVVHVGHALAALAELAQTHFDLMLLDLDLPGLDGFRLARLIRQRERPGEYLPIVAVTARSDRDEESHTRAAGMDGFLRKPLSGEALAAVIERVLGRRRAAPPASGVLATDPA
;
A
#
# COMPACT_ATOMS: atom_id res chain seq x y z
N MET A 1 0.24 -62.37 2.57
CA MET A 1 -0.38 -63.52 3.26
C MET A 1 0.40 -63.74 4.56
N THR A 2 -0.36 -63.65 5.66
CA THR A 2 -0.13 -63.94 7.10
C THR A 2 0.86 -65.07 7.43
N ALA A 3 1.55 -65.21 8.56
CA ALA A 3 1.68 -64.61 9.92
C ALA A 3 2.99 -65.26 10.52
N GLY A 4 3.79 -64.72 11.44
CA GLY A 4 3.54 -64.31 12.82
C GLY A 4 4.62 -64.95 13.75
N GLN A 5 5.33 -64.11 14.53
CA GLN A 5 5.93 -64.25 15.89
C GLN A 5 6.61 -65.58 16.35
N GLY A 6 7.62 -65.63 17.22
CA GLY A 6 8.23 -64.64 18.13
C GLY A 6 9.11 -65.37 19.18
N GLU A 7 9.88 -64.57 19.92
CA GLU A 7 10.66 -64.87 21.15
C GLU A 7 12.01 -65.62 21.07
N MET A 8 12.99 -65.01 21.75
CA MET A 8 13.93 -65.64 22.71
C MET A 8 15.40 -65.29 22.49
N HIS A 9 15.80 -64.01 22.58
CA HIS A 9 17.21 -63.58 22.75
C HIS A 9 17.29 -62.32 23.64
N MET A 10 17.13 -62.49 24.96
CA MET A 10 17.34 -61.39 25.92
C MET A 10 17.78 -61.92 27.31
N TRP A 11 18.77 -62.82 27.39
CA TRP A 11 19.24 -63.39 28.67
C TRP A 11 20.74 -63.72 28.75
N ALA A 12 21.63 -63.04 28.02
CA ALA A 12 23.07 -63.37 28.00
C ALA A 12 24.05 -62.30 28.51
N THR A 13 23.57 -61.20 29.09
CA THR A 13 24.44 -60.09 29.54
C THR A 13 24.35 -59.76 31.03
N PHE A 14 23.81 -60.68 31.85
CA PHE A 14 23.52 -60.44 33.27
C PHE A 14 24.49 -61.10 34.27
N LEU A 15 25.64 -61.66 33.86
CA LEU A 15 26.51 -62.42 34.78
C LEU A 15 28.03 -62.18 34.59
N LEU A 16 28.49 -60.94 34.65
CA LEU A 16 29.93 -60.66 34.83
C LEU A 16 30.23 -59.27 35.41
N GLY A 17 29.61 -58.97 36.57
CA GLY A 17 29.76 -57.67 37.22
C GLY A 17 29.64 -57.73 38.73
N LEU A 18 30.26 -58.73 39.38
CA LEU A 18 30.40 -58.73 40.85
C LEU A 18 31.52 -59.68 41.30
N ALA A 19 32.77 -59.26 41.17
CA ALA A 19 33.88 -59.72 42.01
C ALA A 19 35.11 -58.82 41.80
N LEU A 20 35.79 -58.51 42.91
CA LEU A 20 37.13 -57.93 43.02
C LEU A 20 37.23 -56.39 43.09
N ALA A 21 36.63 -55.86 44.15
CA ALA A 21 37.21 -54.75 44.89
C ALA A 21 38.09 -55.30 46.01
N THR A 22 39.42 -55.32 45.83
CA THR A 22 40.43 -55.33 46.90
C THR A 22 41.81 -55.02 46.30
N GLY A 23 42.50 -53.99 46.82
CA GLY A 23 43.96 -53.92 46.69
C GLY A 23 44.56 -52.53 46.41
N GLY A 24 44.65 -51.71 47.45
CA GLY A 24 45.89 -51.09 47.94
C GLY A 24 46.82 -50.34 46.96
N HIS A 25 46.93 -49.03 47.19
CA HIS A 25 48.09 -48.22 46.82
C HIS A 25 49.41 -48.74 47.42
N ALA A 26 50.49 -48.63 46.66
CA ALA A 26 51.86 -48.60 47.17
C ALA A 26 52.64 -47.48 46.47
N ASP A 27 53.31 -46.69 47.32
CA ASP A 27 54.05 -45.46 47.07
C ASP A 27 55.37 -45.62 46.31
N ALA A 28 55.85 -44.45 45.86
CA ALA A 28 57.24 -43.99 45.86
C ALA A 28 58.09 -44.10 44.56
N THR A 29 58.12 -42.95 43.87
CA THR A 29 59.31 -42.18 43.45
C THR A 29 60.31 -42.80 42.47
N ALA A 30 60.26 -42.33 41.22
CA ALA A 30 61.45 -42.11 40.40
C ALA A 30 61.35 -40.74 39.72
N ALA A 31 62.39 -39.92 39.85
CA ALA A 31 62.46 -38.55 39.36
C ALA A 31 62.21 -38.46 37.86
N ALA A 32 61.19 -37.70 37.46
CA ALA A 32 60.93 -37.36 36.06
C ALA A 32 61.40 -35.92 35.79
N GLY A 33 62.17 -35.74 34.72
CA GLY A 33 62.59 -34.43 34.20
C GLY A 33 61.40 -33.52 33.84
N PRO A 34 61.67 -32.26 33.44
CA PRO A 34 60.62 -31.28 33.21
C PRO A 34 59.58 -31.85 32.24
N PRO A 35 58.27 -31.78 32.56
CA PRO A 35 57.25 -32.33 31.69
C PRO A 35 57.33 -31.57 30.37
N ALA A 36 57.56 -32.32 29.28
CA ALA A 36 57.23 -31.87 27.95
C ALA A 36 55.81 -31.32 28.00
N ALA A 37 55.67 -30.02 27.70
CA ALA A 37 54.39 -29.35 27.73
C ALA A 37 53.39 -30.17 26.91
N ALA A 38 52.42 -30.78 27.60
CA ALA A 38 51.30 -31.42 26.96
C ALA A 38 50.65 -30.35 26.08
N VAL A 39 50.73 -30.53 24.76
CA VAL A 39 50.02 -29.69 23.80
C VAL A 39 48.55 -29.85 24.14
N ALA A 40 47.97 -28.87 24.83
CA ALA A 40 46.56 -28.82 25.12
C ALA A 40 45.80 -29.01 23.80
N ALA A 41 44.80 -29.89 23.80
CA ALA A 41 43.98 -30.15 22.62
C ALA A 41 43.47 -28.81 22.06
N GLU A 42 43.80 -28.53 20.80
CA GLU A 42 43.46 -27.28 20.15
C GLU A 42 41.93 -27.14 20.08
N ARG A 43 41.38 -26.19 20.84
CA ARG A 43 39.93 -25.94 20.97
C ARG A 43 39.63 -24.51 20.54
N LEU A 44 38.53 -24.33 19.81
CA LEU A 44 38.00 -23.01 19.47
C LEU A 44 37.57 -22.27 20.74
N LEU A 45 37.98 -21.01 20.86
CA LEU A 45 37.52 -20.16 21.96
C LEU A 45 36.08 -19.70 21.72
N PRO A 46 35.22 -19.75 22.75
CA PRO A 46 33.85 -19.29 22.61
C PRO A 46 33.82 -17.76 22.51
N THR A 47 33.48 -17.25 21.33
CA THR A 47 33.39 -15.81 21.03
C THR A 47 32.05 -15.54 20.33
N PRO A 48 30.93 -15.64 21.07
CA PRO A 48 29.59 -15.58 20.50
C PRO A 48 29.33 -14.27 19.74
N GLN A 49 28.74 -14.39 18.55
CA GLN A 49 28.36 -13.28 17.68
C GLN A 49 26.84 -13.09 17.72
N PHE A 50 26.40 -12.12 18.52
CA PHE A 50 24.98 -11.84 18.77
C PHE A 50 24.36 -11.00 17.66
N ARG A 51 23.26 -11.49 17.07
CA ARG A 51 22.36 -10.66 16.27
C ARG A 51 21.42 -9.91 17.20
N ARG A 52 21.36 -8.59 17.05
CA ARG A 52 20.62 -7.70 17.96
C ARG A 52 19.30 -7.27 17.34
N PHE A 53 18.33 -7.03 18.22
CA PHE A 53 17.05 -6.41 17.89
C PHE A 53 16.76 -5.35 18.96
N GLY A 54 16.58 -4.12 18.52
CA GLY A 54 16.21 -2.97 19.33
C GLY A 54 15.11 -2.15 18.65
N LEU A 55 15.07 -0.85 18.95
CA LEU A 55 14.06 0.07 18.43
C LEU A 55 14.14 0.20 16.89
N GLU A 56 15.33 0.14 16.31
CA GLU A 56 15.56 0.25 14.87
C GLU A 56 14.99 -0.95 14.09
N GLU A 57 15.04 -2.15 14.68
CA GLU A 57 14.47 -3.36 14.10
C GLU A 57 12.95 -3.49 14.31
N GLY A 58 12.33 -2.59 15.07
CA GLY A 58 10.88 -2.53 15.28
C GLY A 58 10.38 -3.00 16.64
N LEU A 59 11.26 -3.24 17.62
CA LEU A 59 10.81 -3.43 19.00
C LEU A 59 10.29 -2.10 19.58
N PRO A 60 9.19 -2.09 20.35
CA PRO A 60 8.61 -0.87 20.93
C PRO A 60 9.39 -0.37 22.16
N SER A 61 10.20 -1.22 22.79
CA SER A 61 11.01 -0.89 23.95
C SER A 61 12.26 -1.78 23.98
N ILE A 62 13.31 -1.30 24.65
CA ILE A 62 14.54 -2.07 24.91
C ILE A 62 14.45 -2.90 26.20
N ALA A 63 13.51 -2.60 27.09
CA ALA A 63 13.31 -3.36 28.33
C ALA A 63 12.36 -4.52 28.07
N ILE A 64 12.92 -5.72 27.88
CA ILE A 64 12.19 -6.95 27.56
C ILE A 64 12.35 -7.97 28.70
N ASN A 65 11.26 -8.19 29.43
CA ASN A 65 11.21 -8.99 30.65
C ASN A 65 10.78 -10.44 30.40
N ALA A 66 10.14 -10.71 29.26
CA ALA A 66 9.56 -12.01 28.98
C ALA A 66 9.82 -12.42 27.53
N VAL A 67 10.05 -13.72 27.35
CA VAL A 67 10.10 -14.35 26.03
C VAL A 67 9.49 -15.75 26.12
N VAL A 68 8.71 -16.12 25.12
CA VAL A 68 8.23 -17.49 24.94
C VAL A 68 8.10 -17.80 23.45
N GLN A 69 8.30 -19.07 23.09
CA GLN A 69 7.95 -19.56 21.76
C GLN A 69 6.63 -20.33 21.84
N ASP A 70 5.63 -19.93 21.06
CA ASP A 70 4.34 -20.64 21.04
C ASP A 70 4.42 -21.98 20.30
N ALA A 71 3.35 -22.78 20.39
CA ALA A 71 3.24 -24.07 19.71
C ALA A 71 3.39 -23.95 18.17
N GLN A 72 2.94 -22.86 17.56
CA GLN A 72 3.06 -22.61 16.11
C GLN A 72 4.49 -22.26 15.70
N GLY A 73 5.24 -21.60 16.57
CA GLY A 73 6.66 -21.24 16.45
C GLY A 73 6.99 -19.78 16.47
N PHE A 74 5.99 -18.92 16.63
CA PHE A 74 6.23 -17.50 16.79
C PHE A 74 6.96 -17.26 18.11
N LEU A 75 7.85 -16.27 18.09
CA LEU A 75 8.42 -15.75 19.32
C LEU A 75 7.57 -14.59 19.79
N TRP A 76 7.31 -14.59 21.09
CA TRP A 76 6.59 -13.55 21.78
C TRP A 76 7.51 -12.92 22.80
N PHE A 77 7.57 -11.59 22.79
CA PHE A 77 8.35 -10.78 23.71
C PHE A 77 7.41 -9.88 24.49
N GLY A 78 7.64 -9.78 25.80
CA GLY A 78 6.90 -8.88 26.69
C GLY A 78 7.89 -8.04 27.48
N GLY A 79 7.55 -6.77 27.69
CA GLY A 79 8.41 -5.84 28.42
C GLY A 79 7.64 -4.59 28.78
N SER A 80 8.33 -3.45 28.90
CA SER A 80 7.68 -2.17 29.25
C SER A 80 6.96 -1.49 28.07
N GLY A 81 7.10 -2.04 26.85
CA GLY A 81 6.47 -1.52 25.62
C GLY A 81 5.22 -2.28 25.18
N GLY A 82 4.70 -3.19 26.02
CA GLY A 82 3.62 -4.09 25.68
C GLY A 82 4.10 -5.44 25.14
N LEU A 83 3.19 -6.13 24.45
CA LEU A 83 3.42 -7.47 23.88
C LEU A 83 3.83 -7.36 22.42
N VAL A 84 4.81 -8.16 22.01
CA VAL A 84 5.29 -8.17 20.63
C VAL A 84 5.40 -9.61 20.14
N ARG A 85 4.89 -9.87 18.93
CA ARG A 85 5.09 -11.13 18.21
C ARG A 85 6.11 -10.95 17.10
N TYR A 86 7.06 -11.86 16.98
CA TYR A 86 8.06 -11.92 15.92
C TYR A 86 7.88 -13.19 15.08
N ASP A 87 7.84 -13.03 13.75
CA ASP A 87 7.63 -14.11 12.78
C ASP A 87 8.91 -14.49 12.00
N GLY A 88 10.06 -13.94 12.40
CA GLY A 88 11.34 -14.12 11.73
C GLY A 88 11.67 -13.01 10.72
N VAL A 89 10.70 -12.16 10.37
CA VAL A 89 10.87 -11.06 9.42
C VAL A 89 10.45 -9.72 10.03
N SER A 90 9.34 -9.71 10.76
CA SER A 90 8.69 -8.49 11.25
C SER A 90 8.14 -8.66 12.67
N PHE A 91 8.07 -7.55 13.39
CA PHE A 91 7.47 -7.46 14.71
C PHE A 91 6.02 -6.92 14.60
N LEU A 92 5.10 -7.56 15.31
CA LEU A 92 3.72 -7.12 15.48
C LEU A 92 3.49 -6.77 16.95
N SER A 93 3.25 -5.50 17.24
CA SER A 93 3.06 -4.98 18.61
C SER A 93 1.58 -4.91 18.99
N TYR A 94 1.29 -5.30 20.22
CA TYR A 94 -0.01 -5.17 20.88
C TYR A 94 0.16 -4.22 22.07
N VAL A 95 -0.63 -3.15 22.08
CA VAL A 95 -0.56 -2.07 23.08
C VAL A 95 -1.90 -1.93 23.79
N HIS A 96 -1.86 -1.35 24.99
CA HIS A 96 -3.06 -0.98 25.73
C HIS A 96 -3.78 0.19 25.03
N ASP A 97 -5.07 0.03 24.73
CA ASP A 97 -5.95 1.13 24.28
C ASP A 97 -7.11 1.28 25.27
N PRO A 98 -7.17 2.36 26.06
CA PRO A 98 -8.20 2.54 27.09
C PRO A 98 -9.62 2.68 26.51
N ARG A 99 -9.77 2.89 25.18
CA ARG A 99 -11.07 2.93 24.50
C ARG A 99 -11.55 1.55 24.07
N ARG A 100 -10.69 0.53 24.16
CA ARG A 100 -10.94 -0.84 23.72
C ARG A 100 -10.75 -1.80 24.88
N ALA A 101 -11.86 -2.24 25.45
CA ALA A 101 -11.88 -3.20 26.56
C ALA A 101 -11.36 -4.60 26.18
N ASP A 102 -11.13 -4.85 24.88
CA ASP A 102 -10.57 -6.08 24.33
C ASP A 102 -9.10 -5.94 23.93
N SER A 103 -8.45 -4.83 24.29
CA SER A 103 -7.00 -4.61 24.13
C SER A 103 -6.23 -5.02 25.39
N LEU A 104 -4.91 -5.14 25.29
CA LEU A 104 -4.03 -5.47 26.43
C LEU A 104 -4.31 -4.56 27.64
N ALA A 105 -4.40 -5.10 28.86
CA ALA A 105 -4.77 -4.33 30.06
C ALA A 105 -3.69 -3.36 30.54
N SER A 106 -2.42 -3.75 30.39
CA SER A 106 -1.26 -2.94 30.75
C SER A 106 -0.10 -3.25 29.81
N ILE A 107 0.74 -2.24 29.55
CA ILE A 107 1.94 -2.41 28.73
C ILE A 107 3.11 -2.99 29.50
N ASP A 108 3.06 -3.08 30.84
CA ASP A 108 4.13 -3.64 31.64
C ASP A 108 3.94 -5.15 31.83
N ILE A 109 4.65 -5.93 31.02
CA ILE A 109 4.57 -7.39 31.00
C ILE A 109 5.74 -7.98 31.77
N THR A 110 5.44 -8.88 32.70
CA THR A 110 6.43 -9.54 33.57
C THR A 110 6.75 -10.97 33.15
N GLN A 111 5.76 -11.69 32.58
CA GLN A 111 5.93 -13.07 32.12
C GLN A 111 4.93 -13.44 31.01
N LEU A 112 5.32 -14.40 30.16
CA LEU A 112 4.49 -14.98 29.11
C LEU A 112 4.47 -16.51 29.24
N VAL A 113 3.33 -17.13 28.96
CA VAL A 113 3.15 -18.58 28.94
C VAL A 113 2.28 -18.98 27.74
N ASP A 114 2.74 -19.94 26.93
CA ASP A 114 1.97 -20.49 25.83
C ASP A 114 0.77 -21.31 26.35
N GLY A 115 -0.44 -20.97 25.88
CA GLY A 115 -1.67 -21.69 26.17
C GLY A 115 -1.78 -23.02 25.43
N GLY A 116 -1.01 -23.22 24.36
CA GLY A 116 -0.90 -24.45 23.56
C GLY A 116 -2.07 -24.74 22.61
N ASP A 117 -3.15 -23.98 22.71
CA ASP A 117 -4.31 -23.96 21.81
C ASP A 117 -4.30 -22.70 20.90
N GLY A 118 -3.14 -22.03 20.81
CA GLY A 118 -2.99 -20.75 20.13
C GLY A 118 -3.39 -19.54 20.98
N THR A 119 -3.77 -19.74 22.24
CA THR A 119 -3.86 -18.65 23.22
C THR A 119 -2.50 -18.35 23.85
N LEU A 120 -2.33 -17.12 24.33
CA LEU A 120 -1.14 -16.70 25.06
C LEU A 120 -1.55 -16.07 26.39
N TRP A 121 -1.01 -16.58 27.49
CA TRP A 121 -1.21 -16.02 28.83
C TRP A 121 -0.09 -15.04 29.16
N ILE A 122 -0.48 -13.92 29.76
CA ILE A 122 0.37 -12.75 29.95
C ILE A 122 0.20 -12.29 31.40
N ALA A 123 1.30 -12.26 32.15
CA ALA A 123 1.34 -11.61 33.45
C ALA A 123 1.66 -10.14 33.26
N THR A 124 0.89 -9.29 33.92
CA THR A 124 1.15 -7.85 33.97
C THR A 124 1.69 -7.45 35.34
N GLY A 125 2.46 -6.36 35.39
CA GLY A 125 3.08 -5.89 36.63
C GLY A 125 2.08 -5.42 37.68
N GLU A 126 0.96 -4.82 37.25
CA GLU A 126 -0.03 -4.17 38.13
C GLU A 126 -1.49 -4.29 37.64
N ALA A 127 -1.79 -5.10 36.62
CA ALA A 127 -3.13 -5.20 36.03
C ALA A 127 -3.67 -6.65 35.93
N GLY A 128 -3.10 -7.56 36.74
CA GLY A 128 -3.50 -8.96 36.80
C GLY A 128 -2.99 -9.79 35.62
N VAL A 129 -3.84 -10.71 35.16
CA VAL A 129 -3.52 -11.68 34.10
C VAL A 129 -4.36 -11.39 32.85
N ASP A 130 -3.67 -11.36 31.71
CA ASP A 130 -4.28 -11.23 30.39
C ASP A 130 -4.16 -12.54 29.61
N ARG A 131 -5.13 -12.80 28.73
CA ARG A 131 -5.06 -13.87 27.75
C ARG A 131 -5.38 -13.34 26.35
N LEU A 132 -4.44 -13.50 25.43
CA LEU A 132 -4.70 -13.33 24.01
C LEU A 132 -5.44 -14.55 23.50
N GLU A 133 -6.62 -14.35 22.94
CA GLU A 133 -7.44 -15.41 22.38
C GLU A 133 -6.84 -15.95 21.06
N ALA A 134 -7.24 -17.16 20.66
CA ALA A 134 -6.68 -17.87 19.51
C ALA A 134 -6.89 -17.18 18.14
N ASP A 135 -7.74 -16.15 18.08
CA ASP A 135 -7.88 -15.29 16.91
C ASP A 135 -6.73 -14.27 16.74
N GLY A 136 -5.88 -14.14 17.76
CA GLY A 136 -4.72 -13.26 17.80
C GLY A 136 -5.08 -11.77 17.85
N ARG A 137 -6.27 -11.39 18.33
CA ARG A 137 -6.72 -9.98 18.37
C ARG A 137 -7.34 -9.56 19.68
N HIS A 138 -8.16 -10.42 20.28
CA HIS A 138 -8.93 -10.05 21.48
C HIS A 138 -8.21 -10.53 22.74
N PHE A 139 -8.25 -9.68 23.76
CA PHE A 139 -7.75 -9.98 25.09
C PHE A 139 -8.89 -10.21 26.08
N ARG A 140 -8.70 -11.17 26.99
CA ARG A 140 -9.51 -11.35 28.20
C ARG A 140 -8.66 -11.04 29.43
N HIS A 141 -9.29 -10.49 30.46
CA HIS A 141 -8.62 -9.95 31.64
C HIS A 141 -9.15 -10.59 32.91
N TRP A 142 -8.25 -10.94 33.83
CA TRP A 142 -8.55 -11.34 35.21
C TRP A 142 -7.83 -10.38 36.14
N ARG A 143 -8.57 -9.81 37.09
CA ARG A 143 -8.09 -8.81 38.05
C ARG A 143 -8.48 -9.16 39.47
N HIS A 144 -7.80 -8.55 40.42
CA HIS A 144 -8.18 -8.53 41.82
C HIS A 144 -9.41 -7.63 42.03
N ASP A 145 -10.35 -8.11 42.84
CA ASP A 145 -11.51 -7.36 43.28
C ASP A 145 -11.76 -7.70 44.76
N GLU A 146 -11.53 -6.73 45.65
CA GLU A 146 -11.70 -6.89 47.09
C GLU A 146 -13.11 -7.37 47.48
N ALA A 147 -14.12 -7.07 46.67
CA ALA A 147 -15.51 -7.49 46.92
C ALA A 147 -15.78 -8.95 46.49
N ARG A 148 -14.85 -9.59 45.78
CA ARG A 148 -15.01 -10.90 45.16
C ARG A 148 -13.91 -11.86 45.57
N VAL A 149 -14.27 -12.83 46.41
CA VAL A 149 -13.39 -13.94 46.86
C VAL A 149 -13.01 -14.88 45.71
N ASP A 150 -13.65 -14.77 44.55
CA ASP A 150 -13.36 -15.55 43.35
C ASP A 150 -12.54 -14.80 42.28
N SER A 151 -11.97 -13.65 42.65
CA SER A 151 -11.05 -12.85 41.84
C SER A 151 -9.59 -13.25 42.10
N LEU A 152 -8.62 -12.65 41.41
CA LEU A 152 -7.19 -12.88 41.71
C LEU A 152 -6.86 -12.41 43.13
N ALA A 153 -5.87 -13.02 43.80
CA ALA A 153 -5.42 -12.59 45.12
C ALA A 153 -4.76 -11.19 45.10
N SER A 154 -4.13 -10.84 43.98
CA SER A 154 -3.52 -9.53 43.74
C SER A 154 -3.32 -9.32 42.23
N ASP A 155 -3.34 -8.05 41.80
CA ASP A 155 -3.04 -7.66 40.42
C ASP A 155 -1.54 -7.67 40.10
N ARG A 156 -0.67 -7.82 41.11
CA ARG A 156 0.78 -7.89 40.93
C ARG A 156 1.23 -9.33 40.72
N VAL A 157 1.30 -9.74 39.45
CA VAL A 157 1.63 -11.12 39.07
C VAL A 157 3.12 -11.26 38.82
N ALA A 158 3.77 -12.11 39.62
CA ALA A 158 5.22 -12.34 39.57
C ALA A 158 5.60 -13.64 38.86
N ALA A 159 4.73 -14.65 38.89
CA ALA A 159 4.97 -15.94 38.25
C ALA A 159 3.72 -16.52 37.59
N LEU A 160 3.88 -17.13 36.42
CA LEU A 160 2.86 -17.93 35.76
C LEU A 160 3.43 -19.28 35.33
N ASP A 161 2.62 -20.33 35.42
CA ASP A 161 2.88 -21.56 34.68
C ASP A 161 1.59 -22.34 34.36
N ARG A 162 1.59 -23.09 33.26
CA ARG A 162 0.43 -23.83 32.79
C ARG A 162 0.45 -25.25 33.32
N ALA A 163 -0.63 -25.65 34.00
CA ALA A 163 -0.85 -27.01 34.41
C ALA A 163 -1.26 -27.91 33.22
N ARG A 164 -1.05 -29.22 33.36
CA ARG A 164 -1.39 -30.20 32.32
C ARG A 164 -2.88 -30.25 31.96
N ASP A 165 -3.77 -29.94 32.90
CA ASP A 165 -5.21 -29.90 32.66
C ASP A 165 -5.68 -28.60 31.98
N GLY A 166 -4.74 -27.74 31.57
CA GLY A 166 -5.01 -26.46 30.91
C GLY A 166 -5.28 -25.32 31.90
N SER A 167 -5.39 -25.59 33.21
CA SER A 167 -5.43 -24.52 34.21
C SER A 167 -4.11 -23.76 34.28
N LEU A 168 -4.17 -22.52 34.76
CA LEU A 168 -3.02 -21.64 34.94
C LEU A 168 -2.76 -21.46 36.43
N TRP A 169 -1.52 -21.69 36.84
CA TRP A 169 -1.03 -21.32 38.17
C TRP A 169 -0.52 -19.89 38.13
N VAL A 170 -0.96 -19.09 39.11
CA VAL A 170 -0.67 -17.65 39.18
C VAL A 170 -0.05 -17.34 40.54
N GLY A 171 1.23 -16.95 40.53
CA GLY A 171 1.96 -16.49 41.69
C GLY A 171 1.90 -14.97 41.78
N THR A 172 1.39 -14.46 42.89
CA THR A 172 1.25 -13.03 43.16
C THR A 172 2.09 -12.61 44.36
N ASP A 173 2.09 -11.33 44.69
CA ASP A 173 2.67 -10.82 45.94
C ASP A 173 1.81 -11.12 47.19
N ALA A 174 0.59 -11.61 47.00
CA ALA A 174 -0.34 -11.99 48.06
C ALA A 174 -0.48 -13.51 48.25
N GLY A 175 -0.02 -14.33 47.30
CA GLY A 175 -0.05 -15.79 47.42
C GLY A 175 -0.06 -16.53 46.08
N LEU A 176 -0.67 -17.72 46.08
CA LEU A 176 -0.80 -18.61 44.93
C LEU A 176 -2.26 -18.81 44.55
N ASP A 177 -2.60 -18.56 43.29
CA ASP A 177 -3.92 -18.79 42.74
C ASP A 177 -3.88 -19.86 41.63
N ARG A 178 -5.04 -20.46 41.38
CA ARG A 178 -5.28 -21.35 40.26
C ARG A 178 -6.49 -20.87 39.45
N LEU A 179 -6.25 -20.60 38.18
CA LEU A 179 -7.27 -20.19 37.22
C LEU A 179 -7.61 -21.35 36.29
N TYR A 180 -8.88 -21.76 36.26
CA TYR A 180 -9.33 -22.89 35.47
C TYR A 180 -9.74 -22.51 34.04
N ALA A 181 -9.36 -23.34 33.07
CA ALA A 181 -9.67 -23.11 31.65
C ALA A 181 -11.18 -23.17 31.33
N ASP A 182 -11.97 -23.88 32.14
CA ASP A 182 -13.42 -24.03 31.99
C ASP A 182 -14.22 -22.85 32.57
N GLY A 183 -13.54 -21.80 33.05
CA GLY A 183 -14.18 -20.61 33.60
C GLY A 183 -14.70 -20.78 35.03
N ARG A 184 -14.29 -21.85 35.74
CA ARG A 184 -14.51 -21.94 37.18
C ARG A 184 -13.92 -20.73 37.91
N PRO A 185 -14.49 -20.36 39.08
CA PRO A 185 -13.97 -19.26 39.88
C PRO A 185 -12.51 -19.51 40.29
N VAL A 186 -11.75 -18.42 40.49
CA VAL A 186 -10.33 -18.51 40.89
C VAL A 186 -10.22 -19.20 42.24
N GLU A 187 -9.29 -20.15 42.36
CA GLU A 187 -9.02 -20.87 43.61
C GLU A 187 -7.73 -20.35 44.25
N HIS A 188 -7.83 -19.80 45.47
CA HIS A 188 -6.67 -19.43 46.28
C HIS A 188 -6.08 -20.68 46.96
N VAL A 189 -4.83 -21.02 46.67
CA VAL A 189 -4.17 -22.25 47.14
C VAL A 189 -3.19 -21.94 48.27
N ALA A 190 -3.53 -22.42 49.48
CA ALA A 190 -2.65 -22.31 50.64
C ALA A 190 -1.46 -23.28 50.54
N TYR A 191 -0.24 -22.74 50.57
CA TYR A 191 1.01 -23.52 50.59
C TYR A 191 1.83 -23.37 51.88
N LEU A 192 1.47 -22.41 52.74
CA LEU A 192 2.05 -22.26 54.06
C LEU A 192 1.19 -22.99 55.09
N LYS A 193 1.82 -23.84 55.93
CA LYS A 193 1.13 -24.56 57.01
C LYS A 193 0.60 -23.63 58.11
N THR A 194 1.26 -22.50 58.30
CA THR A 194 0.89 -21.44 59.25
C THR A 194 1.12 -20.08 58.60
N PRO A 195 0.36 -19.04 58.97
CA PRO A 195 0.65 -17.67 58.53
C PRO A 195 2.11 -17.30 58.86
N SER A 196 2.84 -16.74 57.90
CA SER A 196 4.22 -16.32 58.11
C SER A 196 4.29 -14.88 58.62
N GLU A 197 5.19 -14.62 59.57
CA GLU A 197 5.51 -13.26 60.01
C GLU A 197 6.35 -12.49 58.99
N ASN A 198 6.97 -13.19 58.02
CA ASN A 198 7.73 -12.57 56.93
C ASN A 198 6.84 -12.43 55.69
N PRO A 199 6.43 -11.21 55.28
CA PRO A 199 5.58 -11.01 54.11
C PRO A 199 6.18 -11.56 52.81
N ARG A 200 7.51 -11.67 52.72
CA ARG A 200 8.20 -12.23 51.54
C ARG A 200 7.97 -13.73 51.35
N ASP A 201 7.43 -14.42 52.35
CA ASP A 201 6.98 -15.82 52.21
C ASP A 201 5.70 -15.94 51.39
N LEU A 202 4.88 -14.88 51.32
CA LEU A 202 3.65 -14.83 50.54
C LEU A 202 3.90 -14.48 49.07
N ILE A 203 5.02 -13.81 48.77
CA ILE A 203 5.37 -13.42 47.40
C ILE A 203 5.88 -14.65 46.64
N VAL A 204 5.03 -15.19 45.77
CA VAL A 204 5.34 -16.33 44.92
C VAL A 204 6.02 -15.85 43.65
N GLY A 205 7.35 -15.91 43.63
CA GLY A 205 8.19 -15.39 42.55
C GLY A 205 8.52 -16.39 41.45
N ALA A 206 8.34 -17.69 41.70
CA ALA A 206 8.64 -18.71 40.71
C ALA A 206 7.69 -19.90 40.81
N LEU A 207 7.24 -20.38 39.67
CA LEU A 207 6.39 -21.56 39.54
C LEU A 207 6.95 -22.48 38.47
N LEU A 208 6.82 -23.79 38.70
CA LEU A 208 7.08 -24.81 37.68
C LEU A 208 6.08 -25.97 37.85
N ALA A 209 5.14 -26.08 36.93
CA ALA A 209 4.17 -27.16 36.86
C ALA A 209 4.80 -28.40 36.23
N GLU A 210 4.55 -29.56 36.84
CA GLU A 210 5.08 -30.83 36.39
C GLU A 210 4.06 -31.61 35.56
N ALA A 211 4.55 -32.49 34.69
CA ALA A 211 3.72 -33.27 33.78
C ALA A 211 2.80 -34.29 34.50
N ASP A 212 3.11 -34.64 35.75
CA ASP A 212 2.31 -35.52 36.61
C ASP A 212 1.24 -34.77 37.43
N GLY A 213 1.19 -33.44 37.31
CA GLY A 213 0.30 -32.57 38.08
C GLY A 213 0.90 -32.01 39.36
N GLY A 214 2.19 -32.28 39.64
CA GLY A 214 2.95 -31.60 40.67
C GLY A 214 3.20 -30.12 40.36
N LEU A 215 3.60 -29.35 41.36
CA LEU A 215 3.93 -27.94 41.24
C LEU A 215 5.06 -27.56 42.19
N TRP A 216 6.11 -26.95 41.66
CA TRP A 216 7.13 -26.29 42.46
C TRP A 216 6.81 -24.82 42.68
N ILE A 217 6.99 -24.34 43.91
CA ILE A 217 6.63 -22.99 44.35
C ILE A 217 7.85 -22.35 45.02
N GLY A 218 8.42 -21.32 44.42
CA GLY A 218 9.54 -20.55 44.96
C GLY A 218 9.10 -19.17 45.45
N THR A 219 9.54 -18.78 46.65
CA THR A 219 9.19 -17.49 47.26
C THR A 219 10.34 -16.48 47.21
N TRP A 220 10.02 -15.19 47.34
CA TRP A 220 11.03 -14.13 47.43
C TRP A 220 11.80 -14.09 48.75
N SER A 221 11.39 -14.85 49.77
CA SER A 221 12.17 -15.11 50.98
C SER A 221 13.21 -16.22 50.82
N GLY A 222 13.20 -16.93 49.68
CA GLY A 222 14.13 -18.03 49.41
C GLY A 222 13.63 -19.40 49.88
N ARG A 223 12.33 -19.56 50.14
CA ARG A 223 11.72 -20.87 50.45
C ARG A 223 11.28 -21.54 49.16
N LEU A 224 11.41 -22.86 49.11
CA LEU A 224 10.99 -23.69 47.98
C LEU A 224 10.05 -24.77 48.50
N PHE A 225 8.88 -24.89 47.88
CA PHE A 225 7.89 -25.91 48.20
C PHE A 225 7.61 -26.78 46.98
N HIS A 226 7.25 -28.04 47.24
CA HIS A 226 6.75 -28.98 46.25
C HIS A 226 5.34 -29.39 46.63
N ARG A 227 4.39 -29.19 45.72
CA ARG A 227 3.03 -29.69 45.82
C ARG A 227 2.91 -30.93 44.95
N SER A 228 2.59 -32.08 45.53
CA SER A 228 2.33 -33.31 44.77
C SER A 228 1.03 -33.22 43.97
N SER A 229 0.83 -34.14 43.03
CA SER A 229 -0.43 -34.27 42.28
C SER A 229 -1.66 -34.53 43.16
N GLN A 230 -1.46 -35.05 44.38
CA GLN A 230 -2.49 -35.23 45.40
C GLN A 230 -2.73 -33.98 46.26
N GLY A 231 -1.95 -32.92 46.06
CA GLY A 231 -2.06 -31.66 46.80
C GLY A 231 -1.30 -31.60 48.12
N VAL A 232 -0.45 -32.59 48.41
CA VAL A 232 0.43 -32.56 49.60
C VAL A 232 1.58 -31.59 49.35
N ILE A 233 1.85 -30.70 50.31
CA ILE A 233 2.88 -29.66 50.18
C ILE A 233 4.02 -29.89 51.18
N ASP A 234 5.23 -30.03 50.64
CA ASP A 234 6.46 -30.22 51.40
C ASP A 234 7.48 -29.11 51.09
N GLU A 235 8.18 -28.64 52.12
CA GLU A 235 9.23 -27.63 51.97
C GLU A 235 10.59 -28.30 51.70
N VAL A 236 11.28 -27.82 50.67
CA VAL A 236 12.62 -28.27 50.29
C VAL A 236 13.64 -27.24 50.75
N LYS A 237 14.56 -27.67 51.62
CA LYS A 237 15.62 -26.82 52.16
C LYS A 237 16.69 -26.56 51.11
N LEU A 238 17.04 -25.29 50.91
CA LEU A 238 18.09 -24.85 50.00
C LEU A 238 19.38 -24.47 50.76
N PRO A 239 20.57 -24.83 50.23
CA PRO A 239 21.86 -24.56 50.87
C PRO A 239 22.32 -23.11 50.65
N TRP A 240 21.63 -22.16 51.26
CA TRP A 240 21.93 -20.72 51.16
C TRP A 240 23.30 -20.37 51.74
N ARG A 241 24.03 -19.46 51.08
CA ARG A 241 25.30 -18.91 51.60
C ARG A 241 25.00 -17.86 52.68
N PRO A 242 25.73 -17.85 53.82
CA PRO A 242 25.52 -16.86 54.88
C PRO A 242 25.78 -15.42 54.39
N GLY A 243 25.05 -14.45 54.93
CA GLY A 243 25.31 -13.02 54.72
C GLY A 243 24.77 -12.41 53.42
N GLN A 244 24.14 -13.19 52.55
CA GLN A 244 23.47 -12.72 51.33
C GLN A 244 21.95 -12.96 51.39
N GLN A 245 21.16 -12.15 50.68
CA GLN A 245 19.71 -12.32 50.64
C GLN A 245 19.31 -13.60 49.91
N ALA A 246 18.47 -14.42 50.55
CA ALA A 246 17.86 -15.60 49.95
C ALA A 246 16.63 -15.19 49.13
N GLN A 247 16.57 -15.63 47.87
CA GLN A 247 15.46 -15.36 46.97
C GLN A 247 15.48 -16.38 45.83
N VAL A 248 14.37 -17.11 45.65
CA VAL A 248 14.16 -17.94 44.46
C VAL A 248 13.54 -17.03 43.41
N TRP A 249 14.22 -16.90 42.28
CA TRP A 249 13.78 -16.03 41.18
C TRP A 249 13.07 -16.80 40.08
N ARG A 250 13.59 -17.98 39.72
CA ARG A 250 13.01 -18.79 38.65
C ARG A 250 13.29 -20.26 38.82
N LEU A 251 12.35 -21.07 38.36
CA LEU A 251 12.42 -22.51 38.33
C LEU A 251 12.34 -22.98 36.88
N ALA A 252 13.14 -23.98 36.54
CA ALA A 252 13.10 -24.61 35.22
C ALA A 252 13.43 -26.10 35.35
N ALA A 253 12.77 -26.94 34.55
CA ALA A 253 13.07 -28.36 34.51
C ALA A 253 14.52 -28.62 34.04
N GLU A 254 15.16 -29.63 34.63
CA GLU A 254 16.48 -30.13 34.22
C GLU A 254 16.28 -31.47 33.48
N PRO A 255 16.88 -31.65 32.28
CA PRO A 255 16.93 -32.93 31.60
C PRO A 255 17.30 -34.08 32.54
N GLY A 256 16.49 -35.14 32.55
CA GLY A 256 16.65 -36.27 33.48
C GLY A 256 15.76 -36.22 34.73
N GLY A 257 14.91 -35.20 34.88
CA GLY A 257 13.92 -35.11 35.97
C GLY A 257 14.39 -34.32 37.19
N GLY A 258 15.43 -33.51 37.05
CA GLY A 258 15.89 -32.59 38.09
C GLY A 258 15.24 -31.20 37.98
N LEU A 259 15.75 -30.26 38.78
CA LEU A 259 15.28 -28.87 38.82
C LEU A 259 16.46 -27.88 38.80
N ARG A 260 16.34 -26.85 37.98
CA ARG A 260 17.21 -25.66 37.99
C ARG A 260 16.53 -24.55 38.78
N ILE A 261 17.27 -23.99 39.73
CA ILE A 261 16.78 -23.00 40.68
C ILE A 261 17.65 -21.75 40.53
N ALA A 262 17.15 -20.77 39.80
CA ALA A 262 17.80 -19.48 39.63
C ALA A 262 17.54 -18.63 40.88
N THR A 263 18.61 -18.11 41.48
CA THR A 263 18.54 -17.37 42.73
C THR A 263 19.37 -16.09 42.66
N ARG A 264 19.14 -15.21 43.64
CA ARG A 264 19.95 -14.00 43.82
C ARG A 264 21.43 -14.30 44.15
N GLN A 265 21.75 -15.51 44.59
CA GLN A 265 23.10 -15.95 44.95
C GLN A 265 23.75 -16.86 43.88
N GLY A 266 23.11 -17.03 42.73
CA GLY A 266 23.57 -17.89 41.64
C GLY A 266 22.57 -19.00 41.27
N LEU A 267 23.01 -19.98 40.49
CA LEU A 267 22.18 -21.11 40.05
C LEU A 267 22.45 -22.37 40.88
N MET A 268 21.38 -22.98 41.41
CA MET A 268 21.42 -24.30 42.02
C MET A 268 20.78 -25.35 41.11
N LEU A 269 21.30 -26.57 41.15
CA LEU A 269 20.80 -27.76 40.47
C LEU A 269 20.34 -28.78 41.50
N ARG A 270 19.11 -29.25 41.40
CA ARG A 270 18.56 -30.35 42.18
C ARG A 270 18.50 -31.62 41.33
N GLY A 271 19.17 -32.68 41.76
CA GLY A 271 19.09 -33.99 41.11
C GLY A 271 17.78 -34.72 41.40
N VAL A 272 17.56 -35.85 40.72
CA VAL A 272 16.41 -36.75 40.95
C VAL A 272 16.47 -37.40 42.35
N ASP A 273 17.69 -37.59 42.86
CA ASP A 273 18.00 -38.04 44.21
C ASP A 273 17.63 -37.02 45.32
N GLY A 274 17.23 -35.81 44.92
CA GLY A 274 16.86 -34.72 45.81
C GLY A 274 18.05 -33.91 46.34
N THR A 275 19.28 -34.20 45.91
CA THR A 275 20.45 -33.42 46.33
C THR A 275 20.48 -32.09 45.58
N VAL A 276 20.73 -31.00 46.31
CA VAL A 276 20.85 -29.64 45.76
C VAL A 276 22.31 -29.21 45.80
N ARG A 277 22.86 -28.82 44.66
CA ARG A 277 24.25 -28.35 44.51
C ARG A 277 24.32 -27.07 43.68
N TRP A 278 25.39 -26.31 43.84
CA TRP A 278 25.65 -25.15 42.99
C TRP A 278 26.07 -25.61 41.59
N ALA A 279 25.64 -24.87 40.56
CA ALA A 279 25.98 -25.17 39.17
C ALA A 279 27.47 -24.91 38.84
N ALA A 280 28.11 -23.99 39.58
CA ALA A 280 29.53 -23.68 39.50
C ALA A 280 30.12 -23.57 40.92
N ASP A 281 31.35 -24.06 41.09
CA ASP A 281 32.06 -24.07 42.38
C ASP A 281 32.54 -22.67 42.80
N ALA A 282 32.63 -22.45 44.11
CA ALA A 282 32.98 -21.18 44.76
C ALA A 282 34.39 -20.63 44.45
N ALA A 283 35.24 -21.36 43.72
CA ALA A 283 36.60 -20.96 43.36
C ALA A 283 36.68 -20.00 42.17
N SER A 284 35.57 -19.82 41.44
CA SER A 284 35.35 -18.71 40.52
C SER A 284 34.13 -17.96 41.04
N PRO A 285 34.09 -16.62 41.07
CA PRO A 285 32.87 -15.91 41.41
C PRO A 285 31.84 -16.23 40.34
N GLY A 286 31.07 -17.31 40.55
CA GLY A 286 29.87 -17.57 39.77
C GLY A 286 29.01 -16.30 39.84
N PRO A 287 28.32 -15.95 38.75
CA PRO A 287 27.58 -14.70 38.71
C PRO A 287 26.57 -14.67 39.86
N ASP A 288 26.73 -13.73 40.78
CA ASP A 288 25.67 -13.35 41.70
C ASP A 288 24.49 -12.83 40.84
N PHE A 289 23.25 -13.01 41.31
CA PHE A 289 22.02 -12.71 40.57
C PHE A 289 21.89 -13.45 39.24
N VAL A 290 21.45 -14.72 39.30
CA VAL A 290 20.99 -15.45 38.12
C VAL A 290 19.48 -15.29 38.02
N PHE A 291 19.01 -14.64 36.96
CA PHE A 291 17.58 -14.43 36.69
C PHE A 291 16.97 -15.62 35.95
N ASP A 292 17.76 -16.29 35.12
CA ASP A 292 17.28 -17.38 34.29
C ASP A 292 18.43 -18.27 33.80
N SER A 293 18.10 -19.49 33.35
CA SER A 293 19.07 -20.39 32.77
C SER A 293 18.46 -21.31 31.72
N ALA A 294 19.25 -21.66 30.70
CA ALA A 294 18.88 -22.61 29.67
C ALA A 294 20.05 -23.52 29.30
N ARG A 295 19.74 -24.71 28.75
CA ARG A 295 20.75 -25.61 28.20
C ARG A 295 20.61 -25.66 26.69
N ASP A 296 21.71 -25.41 25.99
CA ASP A 296 21.72 -25.58 24.55
C ASP A 296 21.87 -27.05 24.15
N ARG A 297 21.84 -27.33 22.84
CA ARG A 297 21.95 -28.69 22.29
C ARG A 297 23.27 -29.39 22.59
N ALA A 298 24.33 -28.64 22.89
CA ALA A 298 25.63 -29.19 23.28
C ALA A 298 25.71 -29.46 24.80
N GLY A 299 24.63 -29.22 25.54
CA GLY A 299 24.56 -29.40 26.99
C GLY A 299 25.19 -28.26 27.80
N ARG A 300 25.66 -27.20 27.13
CA ARG A 300 26.23 -26.01 27.79
C ARG A 300 25.11 -25.26 28.50
N LEU A 301 25.41 -24.81 29.72
CA LEU A 301 24.47 -24.10 30.58
C LEU A 301 24.70 -22.60 30.42
N TRP A 302 23.69 -21.91 29.90
CA TRP A 302 23.67 -20.47 29.72
C TRP A 302 22.91 -19.82 30.87
N LEU A 303 23.49 -18.77 31.44
CA LEU A 303 22.99 -18.05 32.60
C LEU A 303 22.72 -16.60 32.20
N ALA A 304 21.50 -16.15 32.46
CA ALA A 304 21.12 -14.74 32.37
C ALA A 304 21.41 -14.09 33.73
N THR A 305 22.26 -13.06 33.75
CA THR A 305 22.81 -12.48 34.98
C THR A 305 22.68 -10.97 35.00
N LEU A 306 22.96 -10.35 36.15
CA LEU A 306 23.05 -8.89 36.27
C LEU A 306 24.27 -8.29 35.55
N HIS A 307 25.28 -9.11 35.23
CA HIS A 307 26.56 -8.68 34.67
C HIS A 307 26.86 -9.46 33.39
N GLY A 308 25.90 -9.44 32.47
CA GLY A 308 25.98 -10.06 31.17
C GLY A 308 25.56 -11.53 31.17
N VAL A 309 26.11 -12.29 30.23
CA VAL A 309 25.80 -13.70 30.03
C VAL A 309 26.95 -14.54 30.53
N ALA A 310 26.67 -15.57 31.34
CA ALA A 310 27.66 -16.58 31.65
C ALA A 310 27.32 -17.92 30.97
N MET A 311 28.34 -18.65 30.54
CA MET A 311 28.20 -19.97 29.93
C MET A 311 29.11 -20.95 30.66
N VAL A 312 28.55 -22.08 31.10
CA VAL A 312 29.27 -23.19 31.73
C VAL A 312 29.20 -24.40 30.81
N ALA A 313 30.35 -24.86 30.32
CA ALA A 313 30.43 -26.07 29.50
C ALA A 313 30.24 -27.34 30.35
N PRO A 314 29.88 -28.48 29.72
CA PRO A 314 29.72 -29.76 30.41
C PRO A 314 30.98 -30.24 31.15
N ASP A 315 32.16 -29.80 30.71
CA ASP A 315 33.44 -30.10 31.36
C ASP A 315 33.75 -29.21 32.58
N GLY A 316 32.86 -28.29 32.93
CA GLY A 316 32.99 -27.36 34.05
C GLY A 316 33.68 -26.04 33.71
N SER A 317 34.20 -25.87 32.50
CA SER A 317 34.79 -24.60 32.06
C SER A 317 33.72 -23.52 31.98
N ALA A 318 34.03 -22.30 32.46
CA ALA A 318 33.09 -21.19 32.50
C ALA A 318 33.64 -19.96 31.79
N TRP A 319 32.76 -19.23 31.10
CA TRP A 319 33.05 -17.96 30.44
C TRP A 319 31.97 -16.94 30.78
N ALA A 320 32.36 -15.68 30.92
CA ALA A 320 31.46 -14.54 31.09
C ALA A 320 31.59 -13.59 29.90
N PHE A 321 30.47 -13.06 29.44
CA PHE A 321 30.35 -12.16 28.31
C PHE A 321 29.64 -10.89 28.77
N HIS A 322 30.34 -9.77 28.70
CA HIS A 322 29.85 -8.45 29.09
C HIS A 322 29.28 -7.67 27.90
N ALA A 323 28.53 -6.62 28.20
CA ALA A 323 27.92 -5.73 27.22
C ALA A 323 29.00 -5.00 26.41
N GLN A 324 28.81 -5.00 25.10
CA GLN A 324 29.68 -4.36 24.13
C GLN A 324 28.84 -3.70 23.04
N PRO A 325 27.98 -2.72 23.39
CA PRO A 325 27.01 -2.15 22.48
C PRO A 325 27.67 -1.47 21.27
N SER A 326 28.90 -0.98 21.40
CA SER A 326 29.69 -0.39 20.31
C SER A 326 30.24 -1.41 19.30
N LEU A 327 30.44 -2.67 19.72
CA LEU A 327 31.00 -3.71 18.86
C LEU A 327 29.90 -4.46 18.13
N ARG A 328 30.04 -4.60 16.81
CA ARG A 328 29.17 -5.47 16.02
C ARG A 328 29.33 -6.93 16.49
N GLY A 329 28.23 -7.66 16.62
CA GLY A 329 28.24 -9.03 17.15
C GLY A 329 28.45 -9.13 18.67
N GLY A 330 28.76 -8.04 19.38
CA GLY A 330 28.87 -8.04 20.84
C GLY A 330 27.51 -8.19 21.53
N LEU A 331 27.52 -8.41 22.84
CA LEU A 331 26.29 -8.41 23.65
C LEU A 331 25.71 -6.98 23.75
N PRO A 332 24.41 -6.74 23.55
CA PRO A 332 23.86 -5.38 23.50
C PRO A 332 23.63 -4.71 24.86
N GLY A 333 23.47 -5.47 25.95
CA GLY A 333 23.19 -4.95 27.30
C GLY A 333 23.81 -5.80 28.39
N GLU A 334 23.89 -5.27 29.62
CA GLU A 334 24.47 -5.97 30.78
C GLU A 334 23.40 -6.77 31.54
N TRP A 335 22.19 -6.24 31.64
CA TRP A 335 21.17 -6.81 32.52
C TRP A 335 20.32 -7.82 31.77
N VAL A 336 20.74 -9.09 31.80
CA VAL A 336 20.10 -10.17 31.05
C VAL A 336 18.98 -10.80 31.86
N TRP A 337 17.77 -10.75 31.35
CA TRP A 337 16.57 -11.11 32.09
C TRP A 337 16.10 -12.54 31.82
N ARG A 338 16.14 -12.97 30.55
CA ARG A 338 15.71 -14.29 30.10
C ARG A 338 16.71 -14.88 29.12
N VAL A 339 16.79 -16.22 29.12
CA VAL A 339 17.41 -17.01 28.06
C VAL A 339 16.44 -18.11 27.62
N LEU A 340 16.13 -18.15 26.33
CA LEU A 340 15.26 -19.16 25.73
C LEU A 340 16.01 -19.92 24.63
N VAL A 341 15.89 -21.24 24.62
CA VAL A 341 16.33 -22.09 23.50
C VAL A 341 15.13 -22.30 22.60
N ASP A 342 15.21 -21.86 21.35
CA ASP A 342 14.16 -22.08 20.36
C ASP A 342 14.17 -23.54 19.84
N ARG A 343 13.12 -23.91 19.12
CA ARG A 343 12.96 -25.22 18.47
C ARG A 343 14.08 -25.60 17.49
N GLU A 344 14.77 -24.61 16.91
CA GLU A 344 15.93 -24.82 16.02
C GLU A 344 17.25 -24.94 16.80
N GLY A 345 17.24 -24.73 18.11
CA GLY A 345 18.39 -24.76 19.00
C GLY A 345 19.14 -23.43 19.11
N GLY A 346 18.61 -22.36 18.52
CA GLY A 346 19.12 -21.01 18.71
C GLY A 346 18.79 -20.47 20.09
N LEU A 347 19.61 -19.55 20.59
CA LEU A 347 19.45 -18.95 21.91
C LEU A 347 18.97 -17.51 21.77
N TRP A 348 17.95 -17.17 22.54
CA TRP A 348 17.38 -15.84 22.64
C TRP A 348 17.64 -15.28 24.02
N PHE A 349 18.21 -14.08 24.08
CA PHE A 349 18.49 -13.36 25.31
C PHE A 349 17.65 -12.09 25.33
N THR A 350 16.96 -11.83 26.43
CA THR A 350 16.27 -10.55 26.63
C THR A 350 16.97 -9.73 27.68
N PHE A 351 16.90 -8.41 27.55
CA PHE A 351 17.63 -7.49 28.40
C PHE A 351 16.69 -6.46 29.00
N TYR A 352 17.04 -5.96 30.17
CA TYR A 352 16.39 -4.77 30.74
C TYR A 352 16.85 -3.48 30.03
N ASP A 353 18.08 -3.48 29.51
CA ASP A 353 18.80 -2.31 29.00
C ASP A 353 19.26 -2.43 27.53
N GLY A 354 19.02 -3.57 26.87
CA GLY A 354 19.65 -3.92 25.58
C GLY A 354 18.74 -4.55 24.53
N GLY A 355 17.42 -4.60 24.74
CA GLY A 355 16.47 -5.19 23.79
C GLY A 355 16.51 -6.72 23.78
N VAL A 356 16.76 -7.30 22.61
CA VAL A 356 16.85 -8.75 22.41
C VAL A 356 18.11 -9.09 21.62
N ALA A 357 18.76 -10.20 21.99
CA ALA A 357 19.88 -10.77 21.25
C ALA A 357 19.60 -12.22 20.87
N TYR A 358 20.11 -12.64 19.73
CA TYR A 358 19.98 -13.99 19.20
C TYR A 358 21.36 -14.58 18.87
N LEU A 359 21.58 -15.83 19.28
CA LEU A 359 22.70 -16.65 18.83
C LEU A 359 22.17 -17.87 18.05
N PRO A 360 22.68 -18.13 16.83
CA PRO A 360 22.29 -19.32 16.08
C PRO A 360 22.79 -20.60 16.76
N PRO A 361 22.19 -21.78 16.49
CA PRO A 361 22.61 -23.06 17.07
C PRO A 361 24.07 -23.43 16.74
N SER A 362 24.60 -22.88 15.65
CA SER A 362 25.97 -23.06 15.14
C SER A 362 26.94 -21.94 15.52
N TRP A 363 26.60 -21.09 16.51
CA TRP A 363 27.39 -19.92 16.87
C TRP A 363 28.87 -20.22 17.21
N ASP A 364 29.18 -21.43 17.67
CA ASP A 364 30.51 -21.87 18.13
C ASP A 364 31.37 -22.49 17.02
N ARG A 365 30.92 -22.46 15.76
CA ARG A 365 31.70 -22.95 14.61
C ARG A 365 32.91 -22.07 14.30
N PHE A 366 32.81 -20.78 14.60
CA PHE A 366 33.84 -19.79 14.33
C PHE A 366 34.23 -19.10 15.62
N THR A 367 35.52 -18.90 15.81
CA THR A 367 36.06 -17.99 16.81
C THR A 367 36.47 -16.70 16.14
N HIS A 368 36.11 -15.55 16.72
CA HIS A 368 36.49 -14.24 16.24
C HIS A 368 37.45 -13.56 17.21
N TYR A 369 38.64 -13.22 16.70
CA TYR A 369 39.63 -12.41 17.40
C TYR A 369 39.64 -11.03 16.74
N GLY A 370 39.18 -10.01 17.45
CA GLY A 370 39.07 -8.65 16.92
C GLY A 370 39.60 -7.61 17.89
N HIS A 371 39.70 -6.37 17.40
CA HIS A 371 40.00 -5.22 18.25
C HIS A 371 38.81 -4.90 19.15
N ARG A 372 39.08 -4.77 20.45
CA ARG A 372 38.11 -4.38 21.47
C ARG A 372 38.67 -3.12 22.16
N PRO A 373 38.06 -1.94 21.97
CA PRO A 373 38.58 -0.69 22.52
C PRO A 373 38.79 -0.71 24.04
N ASP A 374 37.96 -1.46 24.76
CA ASP A 374 37.98 -1.56 26.22
C ASP A 374 38.91 -2.67 26.75
N ASP A 375 39.57 -3.44 25.87
CA ASP A 375 40.45 -4.55 26.22
C ASP A 375 41.84 -4.34 25.60
N PRO A 376 42.84 -3.90 26.40
CA PRO A 376 44.19 -3.66 25.91
C PRO A 376 44.94 -4.96 25.56
N ASP A 377 44.44 -6.13 25.99
CA ASP A 377 44.98 -7.43 25.60
C ASP A 377 44.33 -7.95 24.28
N SER A 378 43.47 -7.16 23.62
CA SER A 378 42.88 -7.51 22.32
C SER A 378 43.77 -7.06 21.14
N LEU A 379 43.40 -7.42 19.90
CA LEU A 379 44.10 -6.92 18.71
C LEU A 379 44.09 -5.39 18.67
N ARG A 380 45.13 -4.75 18.15
CA ARG A 380 45.28 -3.28 18.21
C ARG A 380 44.29 -2.49 17.37
N ASP A 381 43.87 -3.02 16.22
CA ASP A 381 42.99 -2.34 15.26
C ASP A 381 42.27 -3.35 14.33
N ASP A 382 41.40 -2.83 13.46
CA ASP A 382 40.54 -3.57 12.53
C ASP A 382 40.97 -3.39 11.05
N THR A 383 42.21 -2.96 10.80
CA THR A 383 42.77 -2.70 9.47
C THR A 383 43.93 -3.62 9.16
N MET A 384 43.66 -4.92 9.26
CA MET A 384 44.67 -5.94 9.05
C MET A 384 45.16 -6.01 7.59
N VAL A 385 46.41 -6.42 7.46
CA VAL A 385 47.15 -6.61 6.21
C VAL A 385 47.44 -8.09 5.96
N ALA A 386 47.91 -8.83 6.97
CA ALA A 386 48.24 -10.24 6.86
C ALA A 386 48.24 -10.94 8.23
N ALA A 387 48.07 -12.27 8.24
CA ALA A 387 48.29 -13.11 9.40
C ALA A 387 49.17 -14.31 9.00
N VAL A 388 50.18 -14.66 9.81
CA VAL A 388 51.10 -15.78 9.55
C VAL A 388 51.39 -16.56 10.83
N PRO A 389 51.62 -17.89 10.75
CA PRO A 389 51.94 -18.67 11.93
C PRO A 389 53.33 -18.31 12.46
N ALA A 390 53.45 -18.21 13.78
CA ALA A 390 54.72 -18.08 14.47
C ALA A 390 55.28 -19.45 14.84
N ALA A 391 56.61 -19.58 14.94
CA ALA A 391 57.26 -20.84 15.29
C ALA A 391 56.88 -21.38 16.70
N ASP A 392 56.44 -20.50 17.61
CA ASP A 392 56.01 -20.81 18.97
C ASP A 392 54.54 -21.26 19.08
N GLY A 393 53.83 -21.40 17.95
CA GLY A 393 52.43 -21.78 17.91
C GLY A 393 51.45 -20.63 18.18
N ARG A 394 51.91 -19.37 18.17
CA ARG A 394 51.07 -18.17 18.11
C ARG A 394 50.88 -17.70 16.67
N LEU A 395 50.19 -16.58 16.48
CA LEU A 395 50.01 -15.93 15.18
C LEU A 395 50.62 -14.54 15.20
N TRP A 396 51.40 -14.21 14.18
CA TRP A 396 51.76 -12.85 13.86
C TRP A 396 50.62 -12.21 13.07
N VAL A 397 50.06 -11.12 13.57
CA VAL A 397 48.94 -10.39 12.96
C VAL A 397 49.42 -8.99 12.61
N ALA A 398 49.49 -8.69 11.32
CA ALA A 398 50.01 -7.43 10.81
C ALA A 398 48.89 -6.47 10.43
N PHE A 399 49.03 -5.23 10.86
CA PHE A 399 48.12 -4.13 10.61
C PHE A 399 48.85 -2.98 9.92
N ARG A 400 48.08 -2.03 9.39
CA ARG A 400 48.64 -0.78 8.87
C ARG A 400 49.28 0.09 9.95
N THR A 401 49.02 -0.18 11.22
CA THR A 401 49.59 0.56 12.35
C THR A 401 50.71 -0.19 13.07
N GLY A 402 50.95 -1.47 12.74
CA GLY A 402 52.02 -2.28 13.35
C GLY A 402 51.75 -3.79 13.33
N VAL A 403 52.38 -4.53 14.24
CA VAL A 403 52.29 -6.01 14.27
C VAL A 403 52.02 -6.49 15.70
N ASP A 404 51.02 -7.35 15.85
CA ASP A 404 50.68 -8.05 17.08
C ASP A 404 51.09 -9.52 17.05
N ARG A 405 51.32 -10.08 18.24
CA ARG A 405 51.46 -11.52 18.46
C ARG A 405 50.23 -12.02 19.21
N LEU A 406 49.32 -12.69 18.50
CA LEU A 406 48.07 -13.25 19.02
C LEU A 406 48.29 -14.67 19.51
N ASP A 407 47.91 -14.95 20.76
CA ASP A 407 47.78 -16.31 21.29
C ASP A 407 46.36 -16.84 21.02
N PRO A 408 46.17 -17.80 20.10
CA PRO A 408 44.84 -18.28 19.76
C PRO A 408 44.16 -19.08 20.89
N GLY A 409 44.95 -19.63 21.83
CA GLY A 409 44.42 -20.42 22.94
C GLY A 409 43.81 -19.57 24.05
N THR A 410 44.26 -18.32 24.20
CA THR A 410 43.73 -17.37 25.20
C THR A 410 42.99 -16.19 24.60
N GLY A 411 43.22 -15.90 23.31
CA GLY A 411 42.70 -14.73 22.60
C GLY A 411 43.45 -13.44 22.88
N LYS A 412 44.50 -13.47 23.72
CA LYS A 412 45.29 -12.30 24.06
C LYS A 412 46.31 -11.95 22.98
N ALA A 413 46.48 -10.67 22.71
CA ALA A 413 47.43 -10.13 21.76
C ALA A 413 48.50 -9.29 22.47
N GLU A 414 49.75 -9.50 22.08
CA GLU A 414 50.90 -8.70 22.51
C GLU A 414 51.29 -7.72 21.38
N HIS A 415 51.33 -6.42 21.68
CA HIS A 415 51.70 -5.40 20.70
C HIS A 415 53.22 -5.32 20.51
N VAL A 416 53.74 -5.94 19.44
CA VAL A 416 55.19 -6.13 19.25
C VAL A 416 55.87 -4.98 18.50
N LEU A 417 55.24 -4.47 17.43
CA LEU A 417 55.81 -3.41 16.60
C LEU A 417 54.78 -2.31 16.34
N THR A 418 55.19 -1.04 16.32
CA THR A 418 54.36 0.10 15.87
C THR A 418 54.95 0.70 14.59
N GLY A 419 54.12 0.94 13.59
CA GLY A 419 54.50 1.49 12.29
C GLY A 419 53.88 0.74 11.10
N ALA A 420 53.77 1.42 9.96
CA ALA A 420 53.11 0.88 8.78
C ALA A 420 53.84 -0.35 8.21
N THR A 421 53.15 -1.49 8.24
CA THR A 421 53.65 -2.78 7.78
C THR A 421 52.79 -3.31 6.63
N ASN A 422 53.43 -3.77 5.55
CA ASN A 422 52.72 -4.24 4.35
C ASN A 422 52.72 -5.77 4.18
N ALA A 423 53.64 -6.48 4.84
CA ALA A 423 53.70 -7.93 4.85
C ALA A 423 54.51 -8.38 6.07
N VAL A 424 54.24 -9.59 6.54
CA VAL A 424 54.97 -10.25 7.63
C VAL A 424 55.22 -11.71 7.27
N ALA A 425 56.29 -12.27 7.83
CA ALA A 425 56.59 -13.70 7.81
C ALA A 425 57.35 -14.09 9.08
N ASP A 426 57.17 -15.32 9.52
CA ASP A 426 58.10 -15.94 10.48
C ASP A 426 59.15 -16.70 9.69
N ILE A 427 60.42 -16.30 9.82
CA ILE A 427 61.56 -16.95 9.17
C ILE A 427 62.52 -17.39 10.25
N ASP A 428 62.69 -18.70 10.38
CA ASP A 428 63.58 -19.34 11.35
C ASP A 428 63.31 -18.87 12.81
N GLY A 429 62.04 -18.65 13.16
CA GLY A 429 61.60 -18.20 14.50
C GLY A 429 61.75 -16.70 14.75
N GLN A 430 62.07 -15.91 13.71
CA GLN A 430 62.19 -14.46 13.79
C GLN A 430 61.08 -13.78 12.98
N LEU A 431 60.55 -12.68 13.51
CA LEU A 431 59.61 -11.83 12.77
C LEU A 431 60.34 -11.04 11.68
N TRP A 432 59.98 -11.30 10.43
CA TRP A 432 60.36 -10.52 9.27
C TRP A 432 59.16 -9.74 8.75
N PHE A 433 59.39 -8.52 8.27
CA PHE A 433 58.30 -7.66 7.83
C PHE A 433 58.76 -6.60 6.83
N LEU A 434 57.79 -6.04 6.10
CA LEU A 434 58.03 -4.97 5.13
C LEU A 434 57.52 -3.64 5.67
N GLN A 435 58.43 -2.68 5.86
CA GLN A 435 58.11 -1.32 6.30
C GLN A 435 58.53 -0.32 5.22
N HIS A 436 57.58 0.48 4.73
CA HIS A 436 57.77 1.38 3.57
C HIS A 436 58.37 0.68 2.33
N GLY A 437 58.05 -0.60 2.12
CA GLY A 437 58.56 -1.41 1.01
C GLY A 437 59.92 -2.07 1.27
N LEU A 438 60.64 -1.71 2.32
CA LEU A 438 61.94 -2.30 2.65
C LEU A 438 61.80 -3.49 3.62
N PRO A 439 62.60 -4.56 3.46
CA PRO A 439 62.59 -5.69 4.38
C PRO A 439 63.34 -5.39 5.69
N PHE A 440 62.70 -5.74 6.80
CA PHE A 440 63.25 -5.68 8.16
C PHE A 440 63.10 -7.04 8.83
N ARG A 441 63.99 -7.32 9.78
CA ARG A 441 63.86 -8.43 10.73
C ARG A 441 63.96 -7.92 12.16
N MET A 442 63.26 -8.58 13.08
CA MET A 442 63.36 -8.32 14.51
C MET A 442 64.59 -9.00 15.10
N VAL A 443 65.47 -8.21 15.71
CA VAL A 443 66.65 -8.69 16.44
C VAL A 443 66.69 -8.00 17.80
N ASP A 444 66.73 -8.75 18.88
CA ASP A 444 66.74 -8.23 20.27
C ASP A 444 65.61 -7.23 20.56
N GLY A 445 64.41 -7.50 20.02
CA GLY A 445 63.24 -6.63 20.20
C GLY A 445 63.28 -5.32 19.40
N LYS A 446 64.25 -5.13 18.49
CA LYS A 446 64.35 -3.93 17.65
C LYS A 446 64.32 -4.26 16.15
N PRO A 447 63.71 -3.39 15.32
CA PRO A 447 63.78 -3.50 13.87
C PRO A 447 65.20 -3.29 13.33
N ARG A 448 65.69 -4.25 12.52
CA ARG A 448 66.93 -4.13 11.74
C ARG A 448 66.63 -4.26 10.25
N ALA A 449 67.07 -3.30 9.44
CA ALA A 449 66.96 -3.36 7.98
C ALA A 449 67.80 -4.53 7.44
N VAL A 450 67.25 -5.26 6.47
CA VAL A 450 67.92 -6.35 5.76
C VAL A 450 68.39 -5.86 4.39
N ALA A 451 69.65 -6.12 4.04
CA ALA A 451 70.27 -5.64 2.80
C ALA A 451 70.11 -4.11 2.57
N PRO A 452 70.53 -3.26 3.54
CA PRO A 452 70.34 -1.81 3.46
C PRO A 452 71.06 -1.20 2.24
N GLY A 453 70.35 -0.35 1.49
CA GLY A 453 70.90 0.38 0.32
C GLY A 453 70.55 -0.21 -1.06
N GLN A 454 69.90 -1.37 -1.11
CA GLN A 454 69.38 -1.96 -2.34
C GLN A 454 68.13 -1.21 -2.84
N ARG A 455 68.27 -0.38 -3.89
CA ARG A 455 67.15 0.34 -4.54
C ARG A 455 66.08 -0.59 -5.15
N LEU A 456 66.41 -1.87 -5.33
CA LEU A 456 65.49 -2.89 -5.85
C LEU A 456 64.26 -3.08 -4.95
N PHE A 457 64.35 -2.74 -3.66
CA PHE A 457 63.29 -2.94 -2.68
C PHE A 457 62.34 -1.75 -2.49
N GLU A 458 62.45 -0.64 -3.24
CA GLU A 458 61.65 0.57 -2.96
C GLU A 458 60.12 0.34 -2.99
N ARG A 459 59.65 -0.84 -3.44
CA ARG A 459 58.24 -1.30 -3.36
C ARG A 459 58.09 -2.82 -3.19
N ALA A 460 58.79 -3.48 -2.27
CA ALA A 460 58.49 -4.88 -1.97
C ALA A 460 57.06 -5.03 -1.39
N ARG A 461 56.35 -6.09 -1.77
CA ARG A 461 54.94 -6.32 -1.39
C ARG A 461 54.64 -7.69 -0.82
N MET A 462 55.44 -8.69 -1.17
CA MET A 462 55.27 -10.07 -0.74
C MET A 462 56.62 -10.61 -0.32
N LEU A 463 56.60 -11.50 0.67
CA LEU A 463 57.77 -12.16 1.19
C LEU A 463 57.36 -13.57 1.64
N ILE A 464 57.99 -14.58 1.07
CA ILE A 464 57.77 -15.99 1.45
C ILE A 464 59.10 -16.67 1.73
N ARG A 465 59.06 -17.69 2.59
CA ARG A 465 60.17 -18.59 2.86
C ARG A 465 59.96 -19.87 2.05
N ALA A 466 60.87 -20.20 1.14
CA ALA A 466 60.80 -21.46 0.39
C ALA A 466 61.60 -22.57 1.10
N ALA A 467 61.34 -23.82 0.70
CA ALA A 467 62.03 -24.99 1.24
C ALA A 467 63.55 -25.01 1.02
N ASP A 468 64.06 -24.24 0.04
CA ASP A 468 65.49 -24.09 -0.24
C ASP A 468 66.24 -23.23 0.80
N GLY A 469 65.53 -22.71 1.81
CA GLY A 469 66.12 -21.86 2.83
C GLY A 469 66.42 -20.44 2.33
N ALA A 470 65.88 -20.00 1.19
CA ALA A 470 65.91 -18.62 0.75
C ALA A 470 64.57 -17.92 1.00
N VAL A 471 64.62 -16.58 0.97
CA VAL A 471 63.46 -15.71 1.08
C VAL A 471 63.16 -15.16 -0.30
N TYR A 472 61.97 -15.41 -0.81
CA TYR A 472 61.54 -14.88 -2.10
C TYR A 472 60.67 -13.65 -1.88
N LEU A 473 60.95 -12.60 -2.64
CA LEU A 473 60.29 -11.33 -2.50
C LEU A 473 59.96 -10.72 -3.86
N CYS A 474 58.79 -10.12 -3.96
CA CYS A 474 58.36 -9.42 -5.17
C CYS A 474 58.41 -7.91 -4.94
N ALA A 475 59.12 -7.19 -5.82
CA ALA A 475 59.24 -5.74 -5.79
C ALA A 475 58.83 -5.14 -7.13
N ALA A 476 57.89 -4.19 -7.12
CA ALA A 476 57.44 -3.51 -8.33
C ALA A 476 58.30 -2.27 -8.64
N PRO A 477 58.75 -2.03 -9.88
CA PRO A 477 58.44 -2.73 -11.13
C PRO A 477 59.43 -3.86 -11.48
N ASN A 478 60.29 -4.28 -10.54
CA ASN A 478 61.53 -4.97 -10.87
C ASN A 478 61.46 -6.52 -10.82
N GLY A 479 60.31 -7.14 -10.54
CA GLY A 479 60.10 -8.59 -10.64
C GLY A 479 60.30 -9.39 -9.34
N LEU A 480 60.66 -10.67 -9.47
CA LEU A 480 60.84 -11.63 -8.38
C LEU A 480 62.32 -11.77 -8.02
N TYR A 481 62.63 -11.74 -6.72
CA TYR A 481 63.99 -11.79 -6.19
C TYR A 481 64.12 -12.88 -5.15
N ARG A 482 65.32 -13.47 -5.09
CA ARG A 482 65.77 -14.42 -4.09
C ARG A 482 66.77 -13.73 -3.18
N LEU A 483 66.46 -13.70 -1.89
CA LEU A 483 67.28 -13.17 -0.80
C LEU A 483 67.77 -14.33 0.07
N ASP A 484 69.08 -14.43 0.24
CA ASP A 484 69.67 -15.34 1.22
C ASP A 484 69.63 -14.68 2.61
N PRO A 485 68.95 -15.27 3.61
CA PRO A 485 68.79 -14.67 4.94
C PRO A 485 70.11 -14.57 5.73
N ALA A 486 71.13 -15.39 5.40
CA ALA A 486 72.39 -15.44 6.13
C ALA A 486 73.39 -14.43 5.56
N SER A 487 73.54 -14.40 4.24
CA SER A 487 74.47 -13.50 3.54
C SER A 487 73.87 -12.13 3.20
N GLU A 488 72.56 -11.98 3.31
CA GLU A 488 71.78 -10.81 2.87
C GLU A 488 72.00 -10.49 1.37
N THR A 489 72.43 -11.49 0.58
CA THR A 489 72.64 -11.34 -0.87
C THR A 489 71.32 -11.44 -1.63
N VAL A 490 71.14 -10.56 -2.61
CA VAL A 490 69.91 -10.42 -3.40
C VAL A 490 70.21 -10.77 -4.84
N THR A 491 69.46 -11.71 -5.40
CA THR A 491 69.60 -12.17 -6.79
C THR A 491 68.24 -12.13 -7.48
N ALA A 492 68.18 -11.68 -8.73
CA ALA A 492 66.93 -11.71 -9.50
C ALA A 492 66.62 -13.16 -9.89
N VAL A 493 65.36 -13.58 -9.77
CA VAL A 493 64.91 -14.89 -10.22
C VAL A 493 64.75 -14.85 -11.74
N PRO A 494 65.46 -15.70 -12.51
CA PRO A 494 65.36 -15.69 -13.96
C PRO A 494 63.95 -16.09 -14.43
N MET A 495 63.34 -15.26 -15.27
CA MET A 495 62.00 -15.46 -15.85
C MET A 495 62.08 -16.12 -17.24
N PRO A 496 60.97 -16.69 -17.78
CA PRO A 496 60.95 -17.23 -19.13
C PRO A 496 61.26 -16.13 -20.17
N PRO A 497 62.09 -16.39 -21.19
CA PRO A 497 62.43 -15.41 -22.22
C PRO A 497 61.26 -15.05 -23.14
N ASP A 498 60.21 -15.89 -23.14
CA ASP A 498 58.96 -15.73 -23.87
C ASP A 498 57.84 -15.10 -23.02
N ALA A 499 58.17 -14.56 -21.85
CA ALA A 499 57.27 -13.69 -21.07
C ALA A 499 57.23 -12.28 -21.72
N ALA A 500 56.02 -11.74 -21.91
CA ALA A 500 55.81 -10.49 -22.63
C ALA A 500 56.11 -9.24 -21.80
N ASP A 501 55.90 -9.29 -20.48
CA ASP A 501 56.24 -8.22 -19.55
C ASP A 501 57.23 -8.74 -18.49
N PRO A 502 58.44 -8.16 -18.33
CA PRO A 502 59.36 -8.53 -17.25
C PRO A 502 59.01 -7.91 -15.89
N ALA A 503 58.12 -6.90 -15.83
CA ALA A 503 57.71 -6.18 -14.61
C ALA A 503 56.50 -6.83 -13.90
N LEU A 504 56.38 -8.15 -14.02
CA LEU A 504 55.22 -8.95 -13.67
C LEU A 504 54.71 -8.67 -12.25
N ARG A 505 53.45 -8.21 -12.16
CA ARG A 505 52.69 -8.22 -10.91
C ARG A 505 52.21 -9.65 -10.64
N PRO A 506 52.69 -10.33 -9.58
CA PRO A 506 52.16 -11.63 -9.22
C PRO A 506 50.72 -11.51 -8.74
N SER A 507 49.87 -12.41 -9.23
CA SER A 507 48.62 -12.75 -8.55
C SER A 507 48.88 -13.79 -7.46
N LEU A 508 49.90 -14.64 -7.61
CA LEU A 508 50.26 -15.69 -6.65
C LEU A 508 51.78 -15.94 -6.65
N LEU A 509 52.33 -16.20 -5.46
CA LEU A 509 53.70 -16.65 -5.22
C LEU A 509 53.66 -17.63 -4.03
N ASP A 510 54.04 -18.88 -4.24
CA ASP A 510 53.99 -19.93 -3.22
C ASP A 510 55.09 -20.98 -3.44
N ASP A 511 55.46 -21.72 -2.40
CA ASP A 511 56.36 -22.87 -2.47
C ASP A 511 55.63 -24.15 -2.08
N HIS A 512 55.44 -25.05 -3.05
CA HIS A 512 54.71 -26.30 -2.83
C HIS A 512 55.55 -27.50 -3.28
N GLY A 513 55.74 -28.47 -2.37
CA GLY A 513 56.59 -29.64 -2.62
C GLY A 513 58.06 -29.29 -2.86
N GLY A 514 58.55 -28.18 -2.30
CA GLY A 514 59.89 -27.64 -2.53
C GLY A 514 60.14 -27.10 -3.93
N ARG A 515 59.07 -26.73 -4.65
CA ARG A 515 59.12 -26.05 -5.93
C ARG A 515 58.39 -24.72 -5.82
N LEU A 516 59.02 -23.67 -6.34
CA LEU A 516 58.44 -22.34 -6.40
C LEU A 516 57.40 -22.26 -7.52
N TRP A 517 56.21 -21.77 -7.19
CA TRP A 517 55.10 -21.51 -8.10
C TRP A 517 54.84 -20.02 -8.18
N TYR A 518 54.56 -19.55 -9.39
CA TYR A 518 54.35 -18.14 -9.68
C TYR A 518 53.24 -17.98 -10.71
N ALA A 519 52.28 -17.11 -10.46
CA ALA A 519 51.21 -16.84 -11.40
C ALA A 519 50.99 -15.34 -11.58
N ASN A 520 50.56 -14.98 -12.79
CA ASN A 520 50.23 -13.61 -13.20
C ASN A 520 49.18 -13.62 -14.33
N HIS A 521 48.98 -12.47 -14.96
CA HIS A 521 48.07 -12.30 -16.09
C HIS A 521 48.46 -13.06 -17.37
N GLU A 522 49.72 -13.48 -17.52
CA GLU A 522 50.18 -14.28 -18.66
C GLU A 522 49.92 -15.78 -18.48
N GLY A 523 49.92 -16.27 -17.23
CA GLY A 523 49.60 -17.65 -16.88
C GLY A 523 50.35 -18.18 -15.66
N LEU A 524 50.37 -19.51 -15.55
CA LEU A 524 51.01 -20.24 -14.45
C LEU A 524 52.44 -20.66 -14.82
N MET A 525 53.39 -20.35 -13.94
CA MET A 525 54.79 -20.73 -14.03
C MET A 525 55.24 -21.53 -12.81
N ARG A 526 56.25 -22.36 -13.01
CA ARG A 526 56.91 -23.15 -11.95
C ARG A 526 58.42 -23.09 -12.14
N TRP A 527 59.16 -23.12 -11.03
CA TRP A 527 60.62 -23.24 -11.08
C TRP A 527 61.03 -24.55 -11.75
N ASP A 528 61.88 -24.43 -12.76
CA ASP A 528 62.51 -25.57 -13.43
C ASP A 528 63.97 -25.67 -12.99
N PRO A 529 64.33 -26.67 -12.17
CA PRO A 529 65.69 -26.83 -11.69
C PRO A 529 66.69 -27.20 -12.81
N GLU A 530 66.23 -27.80 -13.91
CA GLU A 530 67.10 -28.15 -15.04
C GLU A 530 67.47 -26.92 -15.87
N LEU A 531 66.52 -25.97 -16.00
CA LEU A 531 66.75 -24.72 -16.73
C LEU A 531 67.33 -23.59 -15.85
N GLY A 532 67.27 -23.74 -14.52
CA GLY A 532 67.69 -22.71 -13.57
C GLY A 532 66.87 -21.41 -13.68
N ARG A 533 65.61 -21.51 -14.09
CA ARG A 533 64.68 -20.39 -14.30
C ARG A 533 63.23 -20.80 -14.09
N MET A 534 62.34 -19.82 -13.97
CA MET A 534 60.90 -20.07 -14.07
C MET A 534 60.54 -20.49 -15.51
N ALA A 535 59.59 -21.42 -15.64
CA ALA A 535 59.04 -21.86 -16.91
C ALA A 535 57.51 -21.95 -16.83
N PHE A 536 56.81 -21.62 -17.92
CA PHE A 536 55.36 -21.84 -18.02
C PHE A 536 55.02 -23.32 -17.88
N VAL A 537 53.97 -23.63 -17.13
CA VAL A 537 53.55 -25.02 -16.92
C VAL A 537 52.97 -25.59 -18.23
N PRO A 538 53.59 -26.63 -18.82
CA PRO A 538 53.13 -27.17 -20.09
C PRO A 538 51.70 -27.70 -19.98
N GLY A 539 50.84 -27.37 -20.95
CA GLY A 539 49.45 -27.84 -21.01
C GLY A 539 48.43 -26.95 -20.28
N VAL A 540 48.87 -25.93 -19.54
CA VAL A 540 47.99 -24.89 -19.00
C VAL A 540 47.83 -23.75 -20.04
N ASN A 541 46.60 -23.31 -20.27
CA ASN A 541 46.33 -22.20 -21.20
C ASN A 541 46.90 -20.86 -20.71
N ARG A 542 47.57 -20.12 -21.61
CA ARG A 542 48.13 -18.78 -21.38
C ARG A 542 47.10 -17.67 -21.66
N GLY A 543 47.41 -16.44 -21.22
CA GLY A 543 46.68 -15.22 -21.59
C GLY A 543 45.39 -14.96 -20.82
N SER A 544 45.20 -15.66 -19.71
CA SER A 544 44.11 -15.40 -18.77
C SER A 544 44.68 -15.36 -17.36
N ASP A 545 44.17 -14.42 -16.56
CA ASP A 545 44.65 -14.21 -15.20
C ASP A 545 44.32 -15.41 -14.31
N VAL A 546 45.32 -15.84 -13.56
CA VAL A 546 45.21 -16.92 -12.57
C VAL A 546 45.03 -16.26 -11.22
N GLN A 547 43.83 -16.33 -10.65
CA GLN A 547 43.54 -15.63 -9.39
C GLN A 547 44.01 -16.42 -8.17
N MET A 548 43.87 -17.74 -8.20
CA MET A 548 44.20 -18.59 -7.06
C MET A 548 44.55 -20.00 -7.51
N LEU A 549 45.40 -20.67 -6.73
CA LEU A 549 45.75 -22.08 -6.89
C LEU A 549 45.56 -22.80 -5.57
N SER A 550 45.18 -24.07 -5.65
CA SER A 550 45.26 -24.98 -4.52
C SER A 550 45.64 -26.37 -5.02
N PHE A 551 46.50 -27.05 -4.28
CA PHE A 551 46.99 -28.37 -4.63
C PHE A 551 46.11 -29.43 -3.98
N ASP A 552 45.79 -30.48 -4.72
CA ASP A 552 45.14 -31.66 -4.17
C ASP A 552 46.18 -32.67 -3.65
N ARG A 553 45.71 -33.79 -3.10
CA ARG A 553 46.59 -34.83 -2.52
C ARG A 553 47.22 -35.78 -3.53
N GLN A 554 46.80 -35.75 -4.79
CA GLN A 554 47.25 -36.64 -5.87
C GLN A 554 48.14 -35.88 -6.88
N ASP A 555 48.84 -34.84 -6.40
CA ASP A 555 49.65 -33.92 -7.19
C ASP A 555 48.86 -33.12 -8.25
N GLY A 556 47.52 -33.10 -8.22
CA GLY A 556 46.71 -32.25 -9.09
C GLY A 556 46.57 -30.81 -8.58
N ILE A 557 46.10 -29.92 -9.45
CA ILE A 557 45.96 -28.49 -9.17
C ILE A 557 44.56 -28.02 -9.51
N TRP A 558 43.91 -27.42 -8.51
CA TRP A 558 42.77 -26.55 -8.73
C TRP A 558 43.24 -25.13 -9.03
N MET A 559 42.75 -24.56 -10.12
CA MET A 559 43.08 -23.22 -10.57
C MET A 559 41.80 -22.41 -10.76
N ALA A 560 41.70 -21.31 -10.04
CA ALA A 560 40.59 -20.37 -10.15
C ALA A 560 40.95 -19.22 -11.10
N ARG A 561 40.05 -18.97 -12.05
CA ARG A 561 40.04 -17.82 -12.97
C ARG A 561 38.77 -17.01 -12.71
N PRO A 562 38.64 -15.77 -13.23
CA PRO A 562 37.50 -14.90 -12.93
C PRO A 562 36.12 -15.57 -13.12
N ASP A 563 35.96 -16.36 -14.19
CA ASP A 563 34.66 -16.94 -14.57
C ASP A 563 34.61 -18.47 -14.51
N VAL A 564 35.71 -19.13 -14.11
CA VAL A 564 35.80 -20.59 -14.17
C VAL A 564 36.77 -21.16 -13.14
N LEU A 565 36.41 -22.32 -12.59
CA LEU A 565 37.31 -23.15 -11.79
C LEU A 565 37.75 -24.37 -12.61
N GLU A 566 39.04 -24.53 -12.78
CA GLU A 566 39.67 -25.59 -13.55
C GLU A 566 40.43 -26.55 -12.64
N HIS A 567 40.43 -27.84 -12.96
CA HIS A 567 41.24 -28.84 -12.29
C HIS A 567 42.17 -29.51 -13.30
N TYR A 568 43.44 -29.58 -12.96
CA TYR A 568 44.48 -30.19 -13.78
C TYR A 568 45.11 -31.37 -13.04
N ARG A 569 45.33 -32.46 -13.76
CA ARG A 569 46.19 -33.57 -13.31
C ARG A 569 47.52 -33.51 -14.04
N PHE A 570 48.62 -33.91 -13.40
CA PHE A 570 49.89 -34.04 -14.11
C PHE A 570 50.05 -35.40 -14.76
N ASP A 571 50.52 -35.38 -16.00
CA ASP A 571 51.11 -36.51 -16.71
C ASP A 571 52.59 -36.19 -16.97
N GLY A 572 53.47 -36.65 -16.07
CA GLY A 572 54.86 -36.22 -16.02
C GLY A 572 55.02 -34.73 -15.70
N GLN A 573 55.64 -33.97 -16.60
CA GLN A 573 55.82 -32.51 -16.45
C GLN A 573 54.67 -31.69 -17.05
N ARG A 574 53.71 -32.33 -17.74
CA ARG A 574 52.61 -31.66 -18.44
C ARG A 574 51.32 -31.73 -17.63
N ALA A 575 50.66 -30.60 -17.46
CA ALA A 575 49.33 -30.51 -16.89
C ALA A 575 48.28 -30.87 -17.95
N VAL A 576 47.31 -31.70 -17.59
CA VAL A 576 46.16 -32.10 -18.41
C VAL A 576 44.90 -31.63 -17.70
N LEU A 577 44.10 -30.81 -18.37
CA LEU A 577 42.80 -30.36 -17.85
C LEU A 577 41.87 -31.57 -17.70
N ASP A 578 41.46 -31.86 -16.47
CA ASP A 578 40.57 -32.97 -16.12
C ASP A 578 39.13 -32.50 -15.92
N ARG A 579 38.94 -31.30 -15.34
CA ARG A 579 37.61 -30.78 -15.03
C ARG A 579 37.51 -29.27 -15.14
N THR A 580 36.30 -28.81 -15.47
CA THR A 580 35.94 -27.40 -15.52
C THR A 580 34.59 -27.20 -14.83
N VAL A 581 34.48 -26.16 -14.00
CA VAL A 581 33.26 -25.76 -13.31
C VAL A 581 33.00 -24.30 -13.67
N GLY A 582 32.04 -24.06 -14.56
CA GLY A 582 31.63 -22.73 -15.00
C GLY A 582 30.27 -22.33 -14.42
N ALA A 583 29.71 -21.24 -14.94
CA ALA A 583 28.45 -20.68 -14.45
C ALA A 583 27.26 -21.67 -14.53
N ARG A 584 27.27 -22.60 -15.49
CA ARG A 584 26.21 -23.61 -15.65
C ARG A 584 26.25 -24.66 -14.54
N GLU A 585 27.44 -24.96 -14.04
CA GLU A 585 27.70 -25.88 -12.94
C GLU A 585 27.61 -25.18 -11.56
N GLY A 586 27.23 -23.90 -11.54
CA GLY A 586 27.02 -23.12 -10.33
C GLY A 586 28.23 -22.32 -9.86
N TRP A 587 29.29 -22.17 -10.68
CA TRP A 587 30.39 -21.25 -10.37
C TRP A 587 29.89 -19.80 -10.37
N PRO A 588 29.91 -19.11 -9.21
CA PRO A 588 29.51 -17.71 -9.13
C PRO A 588 30.64 -16.79 -9.61
N THR A 589 30.29 -15.66 -10.22
CA THR A 589 31.24 -14.55 -10.38
C THR A 589 31.55 -13.98 -9.00
N MET A 590 32.81 -14.11 -8.55
CA MET A 590 33.24 -13.66 -7.23
C MET A 590 34.69 -13.15 -7.26
N VAL A 591 35.06 -12.35 -6.27
CA VAL A 591 36.45 -11.94 -6.03
C VAL A 591 37.03 -12.84 -4.96
N LEU A 592 37.98 -13.70 -5.33
CA LEU A 592 38.67 -14.61 -4.40
C LEU A 592 39.86 -13.93 -3.72
N TYR A 593 39.98 -14.16 -2.42
CA TYR A 593 41.14 -13.79 -1.60
C TYR A 593 41.95 -14.99 -1.12
N GLY A 594 41.35 -16.19 -1.12
CA GLY A 594 42.04 -17.44 -0.86
C GLY A 594 41.27 -18.65 -1.38
N MET A 595 41.99 -19.74 -1.62
CA MET A 595 41.41 -21.05 -1.94
C MET A 595 42.28 -22.14 -1.34
N GLU A 596 41.69 -23.04 -0.57
CA GLU A 596 42.43 -24.15 0.02
C GLU A 596 41.69 -25.47 -0.02
N THR A 597 42.45 -26.57 -0.16
CA THR A 597 41.90 -27.93 -0.18
C THR A 597 41.97 -28.53 1.22
N ASP A 598 40.82 -28.95 1.76
CA ASP A 598 40.79 -29.60 3.06
C ASP A 598 41.24 -31.06 3.03
N ALA A 599 41.37 -31.64 4.21
CA ALA A 599 41.76 -33.03 4.37
C ALA A 599 40.73 -34.07 3.87
N ALA A 600 39.60 -33.67 3.29
CA ALA A 600 38.67 -34.57 2.59
C ALA A 600 38.72 -34.39 1.05
N GLY A 601 39.51 -33.43 0.56
CA GLY A 601 39.59 -33.07 -0.86
C GLY A 601 38.49 -32.10 -1.29
N ARG A 602 37.88 -31.35 -0.36
CA ARG A 602 36.90 -30.30 -0.65
C ARG A 602 37.61 -28.96 -0.70
N LEU A 603 37.16 -28.07 -1.57
CA LEU A 603 37.73 -26.74 -1.72
C LEU A 603 37.00 -25.75 -0.82
N TRP A 604 37.76 -24.98 -0.05
CA TRP A 604 37.28 -23.81 0.67
C TRP A 604 37.66 -22.57 -0.11
N LEU A 605 36.66 -21.74 -0.38
CA LEU A 605 36.76 -20.53 -1.18
C LEU A 605 36.52 -19.33 -0.25
N PHE A 606 37.54 -18.49 -0.11
CA PHE A 606 37.51 -17.29 0.71
C PHE A 606 37.31 -16.10 -0.21
N ALA A 607 36.06 -15.63 -0.30
CA ALA A 607 35.67 -14.61 -1.26
C ALA A 607 35.31 -13.28 -0.57
N ALA A 608 35.23 -12.21 -1.36
CA ALA A 608 34.83 -10.89 -0.89
C ALA A 608 33.37 -10.80 -0.43
N ASP A 609 32.54 -11.77 -0.80
CA ASP A 609 31.12 -11.87 -0.47
C ASP A 609 30.79 -12.98 0.55
N GLY A 610 31.78 -13.80 0.95
CA GLY A 610 31.63 -14.75 2.04
C GLY A 610 32.54 -15.98 1.93
N LEU A 611 32.26 -16.96 2.79
CA LEU A 611 32.98 -18.25 2.84
C LEU A 611 32.13 -19.32 2.17
N ARG A 612 32.74 -20.08 1.26
CA ARG A 612 32.06 -21.17 0.56
C ARG A 612 32.91 -22.43 0.60
N ARG A 613 32.27 -23.59 0.56
CA ARG A 613 32.93 -24.88 0.38
C ARG A 613 32.34 -25.59 -0.83
N PHE A 614 33.19 -25.95 -1.78
CA PHE A 614 32.83 -26.77 -2.93
C PHE A 614 33.27 -28.22 -2.68
N ASP A 615 32.34 -29.16 -2.87
CA ASP A 615 32.65 -30.59 -2.83
C ASP A 615 32.79 -31.12 -4.27
N PRO A 616 34.02 -31.45 -4.72
CA PRO A 616 34.22 -31.96 -6.07
C PRO A 616 33.46 -33.25 -6.35
N ARG A 617 33.19 -34.10 -5.36
CA ARG A 617 32.54 -35.40 -5.59
C ARG A 617 31.06 -35.25 -5.94
N THR A 618 30.39 -34.28 -5.34
CA THR A 618 28.96 -34.02 -5.55
C THR A 618 28.70 -32.85 -6.49
N GLY A 619 29.67 -31.97 -6.69
CA GLY A 619 29.50 -30.69 -7.39
C GLY A 619 28.74 -29.64 -6.57
N ALA A 620 28.47 -29.89 -5.27
CA ALA A 620 27.67 -29.01 -4.45
C ALA A 620 28.50 -27.88 -3.82
N PHE A 621 27.91 -26.69 -3.76
CA PHE A 621 28.43 -25.55 -2.99
C PHE A 621 27.67 -25.44 -1.66
N THR A 622 28.42 -25.32 -0.57
CA THR A 622 27.92 -24.92 0.75
C THR A 622 28.35 -23.48 1.00
N VAL A 623 27.43 -22.60 1.39
CA VAL A 623 27.73 -21.21 1.75
C VAL A 623 27.64 -21.08 3.27
N PHE A 624 28.62 -20.41 3.88
CA PHE A 624 28.64 -20.11 5.31
C PHE A 624 28.37 -18.63 5.54
N GLY A 625 27.51 -18.31 6.50
CA GLY A 625 27.12 -16.93 6.77
C GLY A 625 26.68 -16.69 8.22
N THR A 626 25.80 -15.73 8.41
CA THR A 626 25.33 -15.31 9.74
C THR A 626 24.64 -16.44 10.50
N GLY A 627 23.96 -17.34 9.79
CA GLY A 627 23.36 -18.54 10.38
C GLY A 627 24.39 -19.52 10.96
N ASP A 628 25.63 -19.47 10.48
CA ASP A 628 26.73 -20.31 10.96
C ASP A 628 27.59 -19.62 12.04
N GLY A 629 27.22 -18.42 12.49
CA GLY A 629 28.03 -17.61 13.42
C GLY A 629 29.05 -16.70 12.73
N LEU A 630 28.99 -16.56 11.40
CA LEU A 630 29.89 -15.71 10.62
C LEU A 630 29.20 -14.38 10.26
N ASP A 631 29.51 -13.30 10.97
CA ASP A 631 28.92 -11.97 10.71
C ASP A 631 29.66 -11.17 9.62
N GLU A 632 30.90 -11.55 9.32
CA GLU A 632 31.74 -10.89 8.30
C GLU A 632 31.62 -11.56 6.93
N ARG A 633 31.39 -10.74 5.89
CA ARG A 633 31.32 -11.19 4.49
C ARG A 633 32.59 -10.97 3.68
N ALA A 634 33.61 -10.31 4.24
CA ALA A 634 34.79 -9.89 3.47
C ALA A 634 36.08 -10.45 4.07
N PHE A 635 36.50 -11.61 3.57
CA PHE A 635 37.84 -12.15 3.81
C PHE A 635 38.91 -11.25 3.18
N ARG A 636 40.16 -11.32 3.64
CA ARG A 636 41.26 -10.48 3.14
C ARG A 636 42.51 -11.25 2.73
N GLY A 637 42.54 -12.57 2.94
CA GLY A 637 43.66 -13.40 2.54
C GLY A 637 43.35 -14.89 2.66
N THR A 638 44.39 -15.69 2.50
CA THR A 638 44.36 -17.15 2.62
C THR A 638 44.36 -17.59 4.09
N PRO A 639 43.79 -18.77 4.39
CA PRO A 639 43.87 -19.34 5.73
C PRO A 639 45.33 -19.72 6.06
N VAL A 640 45.67 -19.59 7.33
CA VAL A 640 46.90 -20.11 7.92
C VAL A 640 46.57 -21.09 9.03
N TRP A 641 47.48 -22.00 9.35
CA TRP A 641 47.29 -22.97 10.41
C TRP A 641 48.60 -23.17 11.15
N ARG A 642 48.48 -23.66 12.38
CA ARG A 642 49.66 -23.99 13.18
C ARG A 642 50.28 -25.29 12.67
N PRO A 643 51.60 -25.46 12.75
CA PRO A 643 52.24 -26.73 12.45
C PRO A 643 51.60 -27.86 13.28
N GLY A 644 51.05 -28.88 12.60
CA GLY A 644 50.33 -29.99 13.26
C GLY A 644 48.93 -29.65 13.82
N GLY A 645 48.48 -28.39 13.68
CA GLY A 645 47.17 -27.92 14.10
C GLY A 645 46.06 -28.36 13.13
N ARG A 646 44.86 -28.50 13.67
CA ARG A 646 43.63 -28.81 12.92
C ARG A 646 42.85 -27.55 12.56
N LEU A 647 42.99 -26.48 13.35
CA LEU A 647 42.24 -25.24 13.13
C LEU A 647 42.88 -24.37 12.05
N TRP A 648 42.03 -23.76 11.23
CA TRP A 648 42.40 -22.75 10.26
C TRP A 648 42.08 -21.37 10.80
N TYR A 649 43.01 -20.44 10.64
CA TYR A 649 42.94 -19.05 11.04
C TYR A 649 42.97 -18.19 9.80
N VAL A 650 41.97 -17.35 9.60
CA VAL A 650 41.77 -16.65 8.34
C VAL A 650 41.71 -15.16 8.60
N PRO A 651 42.51 -14.39 7.87
CA PRO A 651 42.48 -12.96 8.01
C PRO A 651 41.20 -12.37 7.42
N VAL A 652 40.49 -11.60 8.23
CA VAL A 652 39.27 -10.88 7.84
C VAL A 652 39.42 -9.39 8.09
N ARG A 653 38.37 -8.59 7.87
CA ARG A 653 38.49 -7.14 8.04
C ARG A 653 38.68 -6.83 9.51
N SER A 654 37.77 -7.28 10.37
CA SER A 654 37.77 -6.90 11.78
C SER A 654 38.69 -7.76 12.66
N GLY A 655 39.71 -8.42 12.11
CA GLY A 655 40.66 -9.27 12.84
C GLY A 655 40.83 -10.66 12.21
N VAL A 656 40.89 -11.72 13.04
CA VAL A 656 41.16 -13.10 12.61
C VAL A 656 39.99 -14.01 12.96
N ILE A 657 39.60 -14.89 12.05
CA ILE A 657 38.58 -15.93 12.30
C ILE A 657 39.25 -17.29 12.38
N ALA A 658 38.96 -18.07 13.42
CA ALA A 658 39.37 -19.47 13.49
C ALA A 658 38.19 -20.42 13.30
N PHE A 659 38.39 -21.54 12.60
CA PHE A 659 37.41 -22.63 12.51
C PHE A 659 38.07 -23.97 12.19
N ASP A 660 37.32 -25.04 12.39
CA ASP A 660 37.70 -26.38 12.00
C ASP A 660 37.10 -26.73 10.62
N PRO A 661 37.92 -26.86 9.55
CA PRO A 661 37.43 -27.18 8.20
C PRO A 661 36.82 -28.59 8.11
N MET A 662 37.07 -29.45 9.10
CA MET A 662 36.51 -30.81 9.17
C MET A 662 35.21 -30.88 9.97
N ALA A 663 34.79 -29.80 10.62
CA ALA A 663 33.54 -29.77 11.37
C ALA A 663 32.33 -29.96 10.44
N ALA A 664 31.53 -30.99 10.71
CA ALA A 664 30.29 -31.25 9.98
C ALA A 664 29.32 -30.08 10.15
N PRO A 665 28.54 -29.69 9.11
CA PRO A 665 27.46 -28.72 9.25
C PRO A 665 26.46 -29.14 10.33
N VAL A 666 25.90 -28.18 11.07
CA VAL A 666 24.85 -28.47 12.04
C VAL A 666 23.55 -28.73 11.27
N PRO A 667 22.92 -29.92 11.41
CA PRO A 667 21.67 -30.19 10.72
C PRO A 667 20.56 -29.31 11.30
N LEU A 668 19.94 -28.50 10.43
CA LEU A 668 18.75 -27.74 10.78
C LEU A 668 17.49 -28.56 10.47
N PRO A 669 16.42 -28.42 11.27
CA PRO A 669 15.13 -29.03 10.94
C PRO A 669 14.59 -28.44 9.64
N THR A 670 13.86 -29.25 8.87
CA THR A 670 13.20 -28.77 7.65
C THR A 670 12.16 -27.71 8.01
N PRO A 671 12.20 -26.51 7.41
CA PRO A 671 11.31 -25.41 7.78
C PRO A 671 9.85 -25.76 7.51
N GLN A 672 8.99 -25.62 8.51
CA GLN A 672 7.55 -25.87 8.38
C GLN A 672 6.83 -24.53 8.22
N PRO A 673 6.38 -24.14 7.02
CA PRO A 673 5.73 -22.86 6.83
C PRO A 673 4.36 -22.81 7.51
N VAL A 674 4.06 -21.69 8.16
CA VAL A 674 2.75 -21.36 8.73
C VAL A 674 2.15 -20.13 8.06
N LEU A 675 0.82 -20.04 8.05
CA LEU A 675 0.10 -18.84 7.63
C LEU A 675 0.26 -17.73 8.67
N VAL A 676 0.75 -16.57 8.24
CA VAL A 676 0.90 -15.38 9.11
C VAL A 676 -0.03 -14.24 8.74
N THR A 677 -0.45 -14.18 7.47
CA THR A 677 -1.42 -13.20 6.98
C THR A 677 -2.40 -13.89 6.05
N LEU A 678 -3.68 -13.64 6.29
CA LEU A 678 -4.76 -14.03 5.40
C LEU A 678 -5.72 -12.85 5.32
N GLY A 679 -5.72 -12.14 4.21
CA GLY A 679 -6.52 -10.95 3.97
C GLY A 679 -7.27 -11.04 2.66
N SER A 680 -8.47 -10.48 2.59
CA SER A 680 -9.19 -10.26 1.34
C SER A 680 -9.59 -8.81 1.21
N ARG A 681 -9.58 -8.28 -0.02
CA ARG A 681 -10.05 -6.92 -0.30
C ARG A 681 -11.23 -6.97 -1.25
N ASP A 682 -12.31 -6.37 -0.82
CA ASP A 682 -13.54 -6.21 -1.58
C ASP A 682 -13.73 -4.71 -1.91
N GLY A 683 -14.72 -4.38 -2.74
CA GLY A 683 -15.05 -2.96 -3.03
C GLY A 683 -15.43 -2.13 -1.80
N ASP A 684 -15.84 -2.81 -0.71
CA ASP A 684 -16.31 -2.20 0.53
C ASP A 684 -15.19 -2.10 1.61
N GLY A 685 -13.97 -2.60 1.34
CA GLY A 685 -12.82 -2.52 2.25
C GLY A 685 -11.94 -3.79 2.33
N ALA A 686 -10.90 -3.75 3.16
CA ALA A 686 -10.05 -4.90 3.47
C ALA A 686 -10.58 -5.68 4.69
N ARG A 687 -10.56 -7.00 4.61
CA ARG A 687 -10.97 -7.93 5.66
C ARG A 687 -9.82 -8.88 5.99
N LEU A 688 -9.41 -8.91 7.25
CA LEU A 688 -8.42 -9.87 7.76
C LEU A 688 -9.14 -11.10 8.35
N TRP A 689 -8.67 -12.28 7.97
CA TRP A 689 -9.18 -13.58 8.43
C TRP A 689 -8.28 -14.17 9.51
N SER A 690 -8.75 -15.19 10.22
CA SER A 690 -7.89 -15.95 11.15
C SER A 690 -6.94 -16.85 10.36
N THR A 691 -5.67 -16.90 10.74
CA THR A 691 -4.65 -17.77 10.12
C THR A 691 -4.84 -19.25 10.46
N GLN A 692 -5.67 -19.55 11.46
CA GLN A 692 -6.06 -20.92 11.81
C GLN A 692 -7.20 -21.44 10.93
N GLN A 693 -7.97 -20.56 10.28
CA GLN A 693 -9.08 -20.95 9.42
C GLN A 693 -8.57 -21.73 8.19
N ARG A 694 -9.23 -22.85 7.87
CA ARG A 694 -8.85 -23.72 6.74
C ARG A 694 -9.83 -23.67 5.57
N ASP A 695 -11.06 -23.24 5.81
CA ASP A 695 -12.10 -23.07 4.79
C ASP A 695 -12.51 -21.61 4.70
N LEU A 696 -12.28 -20.98 3.54
CA LEU A 696 -12.59 -19.58 3.29
C LEU A 696 -13.66 -19.48 2.20
N THR A 697 -14.74 -18.75 2.50
CA THR A 697 -15.75 -18.39 1.49
C THR A 697 -15.58 -16.93 1.11
N LEU A 698 -15.07 -16.69 -0.09
CA LEU A 698 -14.86 -15.34 -0.64
C LEU A 698 -16.10 -14.86 -1.38
N GLY A 699 -16.41 -13.57 -1.19
CA GLY A 699 -17.52 -12.93 -1.86
C GLY A 699 -17.24 -12.76 -3.36
N TRP A 700 -18.29 -12.66 -4.17
CA TRP A 700 -18.13 -12.39 -5.61
C TRP A 700 -17.53 -11.00 -5.91
N ARG A 701 -17.52 -10.09 -4.93
CA ARG A 701 -16.91 -8.75 -5.00
C ARG A 701 -15.45 -8.73 -4.56
N THR A 702 -14.91 -9.85 -4.08
CA THR A 702 -13.51 -9.95 -3.67
C THR A 702 -12.61 -9.78 -4.87
N ARG A 703 -11.75 -8.76 -4.83
CA ARG A 703 -10.81 -8.41 -5.90
C ARG A 703 -9.41 -8.93 -5.61
N GLU A 704 -9.03 -8.98 -4.34
CA GLU A 704 -7.69 -9.38 -3.94
C GLU A 704 -7.77 -10.37 -2.77
N LEU A 705 -6.96 -11.42 -2.82
CA LEU A 705 -6.67 -12.32 -1.71
C LEU A 705 -5.16 -12.27 -1.44
N GLN A 706 -4.78 -11.78 -0.27
CA GLN A 706 -3.40 -11.68 0.20
C GLN A 706 -3.11 -12.83 1.17
N VAL A 707 -2.05 -13.57 0.90
CA VAL A 707 -1.61 -14.69 1.73
C VAL A 707 -0.12 -14.57 2.02
N ALA A 708 0.27 -14.65 3.28
CA ALA A 708 1.68 -14.70 3.68
C ALA A 708 1.99 -15.98 4.48
N LEU A 709 3.10 -16.61 4.12
CA LEU A 709 3.68 -17.78 4.80
C LEU A 709 5.02 -17.41 5.44
N ARG A 710 5.30 -18.03 6.60
CA ARG A 710 6.61 -17.93 7.27
C ARG A 710 7.09 -19.30 7.71
N ALA A 711 8.35 -19.60 7.44
CA ALA A 711 9.02 -20.81 7.92
C ALA A 711 9.25 -20.83 9.44
N LEU A 712 9.15 -19.66 10.10
CA LEU A 712 9.50 -19.45 11.51
C LEU A 712 10.90 -19.98 11.85
N SER A 713 11.80 -19.89 10.86
CA SER A 713 13.23 -20.15 11.03
C SER A 713 13.95 -18.84 11.33
N TYR A 714 14.71 -18.82 12.41
CA TYR A 714 15.39 -17.63 12.91
C TYR A 714 16.89 -17.64 12.60
N VAL A 715 17.44 -18.79 12.20
CA VAL A 715 18.87 -18.93 11.91
C VAL A 715 19.31 -18.01 10.76
N ASP A 716 18.64 -18.11 9.61
CA ASP A 716 18.85 -17.21 8.47
C ASP A 716 17.54 -16.93 7.72
N PRO A 717 16.73 -15.97 8.22
CA PRO A 717 15.46 -15.62 7.59
C PRO A 717 15.61 -15.11 6.16
N LYS A 718 16.73 -14.46 5.82
CA LYS A 718 16.97 -13.86 4.50
C LYS A 718 17.29 -14.90 3.43
N ALA A 719 17.83 -16.05 3.83
CA ALA A 719 18.06 -17.19 2.94
C ALA A 719 16.80 -18.04 2.69
N MET A 720 15.69 -17.76 3.36
CA MET A 720 14.44 -18.52 3.17
C MET A 720 13.86 -18.27 1.78
N ARG A 721 13.44 -19.35 1.13
CA ARG A 721 12.72 -19.34 -0.15
C ARG A 721 11.32 -19.87 0.07
N TYR A 722 10.34 -19.25 -0.59
CA TYR A 722 8.93 -19.61 -0.46
C TYR A 722 8.33 -19.94 -1.81
N ARG A 723 7.36 -20.86 -1.81
CA ARG A 723 6.60 -21.21 -3.02
C ARG A 723 5.14 -21.43 -2.72
N PHE A 724 4.30 -21.11 -3.69
CA PHE A 724 2.84 -21.21 -3.58
C PHE A 724 2.30 -21.94 -4.81
N ARG A 725 1.24 -22.73 -4.61
CA ARG A 725 0.47 -23.33 -5.69
C ARG A 725 -1.01 -23.30 -5.37
N LEU A 726 -1.78 -22.56 -6.15
CA LEU A 726 -3.23 -22.52 -6.07
C LEU A 726 -3.84 -23.44 -7.14
N ARG A 727 -4.23 -24.66 -6.74
CA ARG A 727 -4.82 -25.62 -7.69
C ARG A 727 -6.14 -25.07 -8.25
N GLY A 728 -6.27 -25.10 -9.57
CA GLY A 728 -7.39 -24.50 -10.31
C GLY A 728 -7.09 -23.11 -10.87
N TYR A 729 -5.96 -22.51 -10.50
CA TYR A 729 -5.50 -21.20 -11.00
C TYR A 729 -4.06 -21.28 -11.54
N ASP A 730 -3.13 -21.82 -10.75
CA ASP A 730 -1.73 -21.98 -11.14
C ASP A 730 -1.48 -23.29 -11.90
N PRO A 731 -0.68 -23.28 -12.98
CA PRO A 731 -0.28 -24.50 -13.68
C PRO A 731 0.77 -25.31 -12.90
N ASP A 732 1.69 -24.65 -12.18
CA ASP A 732 2.71 -25.27 -11.33
C ASP A 732 3.09 -24.36 -10.15
N TRP A 733 4.07 -24.76 -9.33
CA TRP A 733 4.59 -23.97 -8.22
C TRP A 733 5.19 -22.63 -8.67
N VAL A 734 4.79 -21.57 -7.98
CA VAL A 734 5.34 -20.22 -8.15
C VAL A 734 6.26 -19.93 -6.97
N GLU A 735 7.56 -19.83 -7.23
CA GLU A 735 8.53 -19.37 -6.24
C GLU A 735 8.48 -17.85 -6.10
N ILE A 736 8.56 -17.38 -4.87
CA ILE A 736 8.59 -15.97 -4.53
C ILE A 736 9.81 -15.66 -3.65
N GLY A 737 10.14 -14.38 -3.54
CA GLY A 737 11.26 -13.90 -2.74
C GLY A 737 11.14 -14.23 -1.25
N PRO A 738 12.13 -13.80 -0.44
CA PRO A 738 12.26 -14.19 0.97
C PRO A 738 11.16 -13.63 1.90
N HIS A 739 10.26 -12.81 1.37
CA HIS A 739 9.18 -12.19 2.14
C HIS A 739 7.95 -13.09 2.25
N GLY A 740 7.90 -14.23 1.55
CA GLY A 740 6.86 -15.24 1.76
C GLY A 740 5.43 -14.76 1.53
N GLU A 741 5.21 -13.68 0.78
CA GLU A 741 3.90 -13.07 0.56
C GLU A 741 3.45 -13.15 -0.90
N ARG A 742 2.19 -13.53 -1.11
CA ARG A 742 1.58 -13.64 -2.43
C ARG A 742 0.16 -13.06 -2.43
N THR A 743 -0.11 -12.21 -3.41
CA THR A 743 -1.44 -11.64 -3.66
C THR A 743 -2.03 -12.26 -4.93
N PHE A 744 -3.27 -12.73 -4.83
CA PHE A 744 -4.07 -13.25 -5.94
C PHE A 744 -5.12 -12.20 -6.30
N THR A 745 -5.09 -11.73 -7.56
CA THR A 745 -6.06 -10.76 -8.09
C THR A 745 -7.13 -11.47 -8.91
N GLU A 746 -8.39 -11.09 -8.72
CA GLU A 746 -9.55 -11.50 -9.52
C GLU A 746 -9.72 -13.02 -9.71
N LEU A 747 -9.84 -13.78 -8.62
CA LEU A 747 -10.12 -15.21 -8.69
C LEU A 747 -11.51 -15.49 -9.32
N PRO A 748 -11.62 -16.32 -10.37
CA PRO A 748 -12.91 -16.72 -10.92
C PRO A 748 -13.77 -17.50 -9.89
N PRO A 749 -15.10 -17.54 -10.05
CA PRO A 749 -15.94 -18.39 -9.20
C PRO A 749 -15.57 -19.87 -9.30
N GLY A 750 -15.40 -20.53 -8.16
CA GLY A 750 -14.99 -21.93 -8.10
C GLY A 750 -14.36 -22.31 -6.77
N ASP A 751 -13.98 -23.58 -6.68
CA ASP A 751 -13.27 -24.16 -5.53
C ASP A 751 -11.78 -24.27 -5.85
N TYR A 752 -10.95 -23.73 -4.96
CA TYR A 752 -9.50 -23.76 -5.07
C TYR A 752 -8.86 -24.36 -3.82
N ARG A 753 -7.66 -24.90 -4.01
CA ARG A 753 -6.83 -25.44 -2.92
C ARG A 753 -5.47 -24.77 -2.96
N LEU A 754 -5.16 -23.97 -1.96
CA LEU A 754 -3.87 -23.31 -1.81
C LEU A 754 -2.91 -24.20 -1.04
N GLU A 755 -1.77 -24.47 -1.66
CA GLU A 755 -0.63 -25.17 -1.09
C GLU A 755 0.56 -24.22 -0.99
N GLY A 756 1.36 -24.38 0.06
CA GLY A 756 2.51 -23.54 0.35
C GLY A 756 3.71 -24.37 0.75
N GLY A 757 4.91 -23.88 0.44
CA GLY A 757 6.17 -24.49 0.86
C GLY A 757 7.23 -23.46 1.20
N ALA A 758 8.17 -23.83 2.05
CA ALA A 758 9.35 -23.05 2.37
C ALA A 758 10.59 -23.94 2.38
N ALA A 759 11.74 -23.38 2.00
CA ALA A 759 13.03 -24.06 2.03
C ALA A 759 14.11 -23.11 2.55
N GLY A 760 15.07 -23.66 3.29
CA GLY A 760 16.25 -22.93 3.72
C GLY A 760 17.39 -23.01 2.71
N SER A 761 18.59 -22.68 3.18
CA SER A 761 19.84 -22.76 2.40
C SER A 761 20.22 -24.20 2.01
N ASP A 762 19.70 -25.20 2.73
CA ASP A 762 19.89 -26.63 2.45
C ASP A 762 19.06 -27.13 1.25
N GLY A 763 18.14 -26.31 0.73
CA GLY A 763 17.27 -26.65 -0.39
C GLY A 763 16.16 -27.67 -0.07
N ARG A 764 15.97 -28.06 1.20
CA ARG A 764 14.92 -29.01 1.59
C ARG A 764 13.61 -28.27 1.80
N TRP A 765 12.60 -28.61 0.98
CA TRP A 765 11.28 -28.00 1.06
C TRP A 765 10.42 -28.65 2.14
N GLY A 766 10.00 -27.87 3.12
CA GLY A 766 8.85 -28.18 3.95
C GLY A 766 7.56 -27.58 3.37
N HIS A 767 6.42 -28.08 3.86
CA HIS A 767 5.11 -27.81 3.28
C HIS A 767 4.13 -27.40 4.38
N LEU A 768 3.15 -26.59 4.01
CA LEU A 768 2.06 -26.22 4.91
C LEU A 768 1.34 -27.48 5.39
N ALA A 769 1.20 -27.64 6.72
CA ALA A 769 0.67 -28.85 7.34
C ALA A 769 -0.72 -29.26 6.82
N ALA A 770 -1.58 -28.27 6.52
CA ALA A 770 -2.86 -28.47 5.88
C ALA A 770 -3.09 -27.39 4.81
N PRO A 771 -3.60 -27.75 3.62
CA PRO A 771 -3.93 -26.78 2.59
C PRO A 771 -5.07 -25.84 3.02
N LEU A 772 -5.14 -24.66 2.41
CA LEU A 772 -6.26 -23.73 2.59
C LEU A 772 -7.27 -23.97 1.45
N HIS A 773 -8.52 -24.28 1.81
CA HIS A 773 -9.64 -24.46 0.90
C HIS A 773 -10.34 -23.12 0.70
N LEU A 774 -10.53 -22.73 -0.57
CA LEU A 774 -11.10 -21.45 -0.95
C LEU A 774 -12.31 -21.67 -1.86
N HIS A 775 -13.47 -21.18 -1.45
CA HIS A 775 -14.67 -21.14 -2.29
C HIS A 775 -14.96 -19.71 -2.71
N VAL A 776 -14.87 -19.40 -4.00
CA VAL A 776 -15.20 -18.07 -4.55
C VAL A 776 -16.62 -18.09 -5.07
N GLN A 777 -17.50 -17.29 -4.47
CA GLN A 777 -18.90 -17.25 -4.85
C GLN A 777 -19.11 -16.70 -6.27
N ALA A 778 -20.03 -17.29 -7.02
CA ALA A 778 -20.49 -16.73 -8.28
C ALA A 778 -21.26 -15.41 -8.07
N PRO A 779 -21.11 -14.43 -8.99
CA PRO A 779 -21.93 -13.22 -8.99
C PRO A 779 -23.43 -13.56 -9.01
N PRO A 780 -24.29 -12.76 -8.34
CA PRO A 780 -25.72 -13.03 -8.23
C PRO A 780 -26.38 -13.35 -9.57
N TRP A 781 -26.03 -12.60 -10.62
CA TRP A 781 -26.56 -12.71 -11.97
C TRP A 781 -26.11 -13.96 -12.75
N ARG A 782 -25.17 -14.76 -12.23
CA ARG A 782 -24.74 -16.04 -12.81
C ARG A 782 -25.23 -17.26 -12.01
N ARG A 783 -25.84 -17.06 -10.84
CA ARG A 783 -26.37 -18.15 -10.00
C ARG A 783 -27.60 -18.78 -10.65
N TRP A 784 -27.91 -20.02 -10.27
CA TRP A 784 -29.05 -20.78 -10.83
C TRP A 784 -30.40 -20.05 -10.69
N TRP A 785 -30.63 -19.35 -9.58
CA TRP A 785 -31.86 -18.58 -9.40
C TRP A 785 -31.94 -17.37 -10.31
N ALA A 786 -30.80 -16.77 -10.72
CA ALA A 786 -30.81 -15.70 -11.71
C ALA A 786 -31.22 -16.24 -13.08
N TRP A 787 -30.82 -17.46 -13.43
CA TRP A 787 -31.36 -18.14 -14.62
C TRP A 787 -32.86 -18.42 -14.51
N LEU A 788 -33.38 -18.74 -13.32
CA LEU A 788 -34.84 -18.80 -13.10
C LEU A 788 -35.49 -17.43 -13.24
N VAL A 789 -34.88 -16.36 -12.72
CA VAL A 789 -35.37 -14.99 -12.88
C VAL A 789 -35.28 -14.56 -14.35
N TYR A 790 -34.23 -14.93 -15.09
CA TYR A 790 -34.13 -14.69 -16.53
C TYR A 790 -35.14 -15.50 -17.31
N ALA A 791 -35.37 -16.77 -16.96
CA ALA A 791 -36.40 -17.59 -17.57
C ALA A 791 -37.80 -17.06 -17.24
N LEU A 792 -38.01 -16.53 -16.03
CA LEU A 792 -39.24 -15.87 -15.62
C LEU A 792 -39.39 -14.52 -16.32
N LEU A 793 -38.35 -13.69 -16.43
CA LEU A 793 -38.36 -12.42 -17.13
C LEU A 793 -38.49 -12.62 -18.64
N ALA A 794 -37.87 -13.66 -19.21
CA ALA A 794 -38.06 -14.07 -20.59
C ALA A 794 -39.45 -14.68 -20.78
N GLY A 795 -39.97 -15.41 -19.80
CA GLY A 795 -41.32 -15.96 -19.78
C GLY A 795 -42.37 -14.87 -19.62
N VAL A 796 -42.10 -13.83 -18.84
CA VAL A 796 -42.90 -12.62 -18.66
C VAL A 796 -42.74 -11.73 -19.88
N ALA A 797 -41.57 -11.59 -20.49
CA ALA A 797 -41.34 -10.87 -21.73
C ALA A 797 -41.97 -11.60 -22.92
N LEU A 798 -42.01 -12.94 -22.89
CA LEU A 798 -42.72 -13.78 -23.84
C LEU A 798 -44.21 -13.74 -23.55
N GLN A 799 -44.67 -13.69 -22.30
CA GLN A 799 -46.08 -13.56 -21.94
C GLN A 799 -46.57 -12.14 -22.20
N LEU A 800 -45.75 -11.11 -22.01
CA LEU A 800 -45.97 -9.73 -22.38
C LEU A 800 -45.81 -9.56 -23.87
N GLY A 801 -44.96 -10.32 -24.54
CA GLY A 801 -44.78 -10.37 -25.99
C GLY A 801 -45.95 -11.08 -26.67
N VAL A 802 -46.44 -12.17 -26.08
CA VAL A 802 -47.64 -12.93 -26.46
C VAL A 802 -48.89 -12.18 -26.03
N ARG A 803 -48.92 -11.47 -24.90
CA ARG A 803 -50.00 -10.55 -24.55
C ARG A 803 -49.92 -9.31 -25.40
N ALA A 804 -48.76 -8.83 -25.82
CA ALA A 804 -48.61 -7.74 -26.77
C ALA A 804 -48.81 -8.21 -28.21
N TRP A 805 -48.74 -9.52 -28.49
CA TRP A 805 -49.06 -10.13 -29.78
C TRP A 805 -50.53 -10.50 -29.84
N ARG A 806 -51.14 -11.01 -28.76
CA ARG A 806 -52.58 -11.19 -28.57
C ARG A 806 -53.28 -9.86 -28.39
N ARG A 807 -52.68 -8.88 -27.71
CA ARG A 807 -53.10 -7.47 -27.75
C ARG A 807 -52.73 -6.88 -29.09
N ARG A 808 -51.63 -7.17 -29.80
CA ARG A 808 -51.47 -6.70 -31.20
C ARG A 808 -52.42 -7.40 -32.15
N GLN A 809 -52.95 -8.58 -31.86
CA GLN A 809 -53.94 -9.29 -32.67
C GLN A 809 -55.36 -8.84 -32.31
N ALA A 810 -55.66 -8.61 -31.03
CA ALA A 810 -56.92 -8.04 -30.55
C ALA A 810 -56.99 -6.54 -30.82
N HIS A 811 -55.88 -5.80 -30.63
CA HIS A 811 -55.63 -4.46 -31.18
C HIS A 811 -55.70 -4.59 -32.68
N ARG A 812 -54.91 -5.33 -33.48
CA ARG A 812 -55.12 -5.42 -34.96
C ARG A 812 -56.55 -5.78 -35.39
N ARG A 813 -57.33 -6.58 -34.67
CA ARG A 813 -58.77 -6.82 -34.97
C ARG A 813 -59.64 -5.63 -34.57
N GLN A 814 -59.42 -5.08 -33.38
CA GLN A 814 -60.08 -3.90 -32.84
C GLN A 814 -59.52 -2.60 -33.41
N VAL A 815 -58.44 -2.63 -34.15
CA VAL A 815 -57.70 -1.55 -34.78
C VAL A 815 -57.91 -1.66 -36.27
N GLN A 816 -57.99 -2.82 -36.91
CA GLN A 816 -58.67 -2.84 -38.22
C GLN A 816 -60.09 -2.25 -38.13
N HIS A 817 -60.83 -2.48 -37.04
CA HIS A 817 -62.08 -1.77 -36.78
C HIS A 817 -61.92 -0.32 -36.24
N THR A 818 -61.03 -0.09 -35.26
CA THR A 818 -60.81 1.24 -34.67
C THR A 818 -59.90 2.07 -35.56
N GLU A 819 -58.70 1.70 -36.02
CA GLU A 819 -57.99 2.34 -37.18
C GLU A 819 -58.86 2.48 -38.45
N GLN A 820 -59.95 1.75 -38.75
CA GLN A 820 -60.85 2.26 -39.81
C GLN A 820 -61.57 3.53 -39.32
N GLN A 821 -62.16 3.51 -38.12
CA GLN A 821 -62.82 4.69 -37.52
C GLN A 821 -61.86 5.79 -36.99
N ARG A 822 -60.60 5.47 -36.76
CA ARG A 822 -59.53 6.19 -36.05
C ARG A 822 -58.41 6.52 -37.02
N ARG A 823 -58.19 5.83 -38.14
CA ARG A 823 -57.57 6.49 -39.31
C ARG A 823 -58.57 7.48 -39.88
N LEU A 824 -59.86 7.19 -39.96
CA LEU A 824 -60.84 8.23 -40.29
C LEU A 824 -60.90 9.36 -39.23
N ALA A 825 -60.78 9.09 -37.92
CA ALA A 825 -60.84 10.12 -36.88
C ALA A 825 -59.49 10.76 -36.49
N GLU A 826 -58.34 10.10 -36.65
CA GLU A 826 -56.97 10.63 -36.45
C GLU A 826 -56.40 11.19 -37.75
N GLN A 827 -56.69 10.64 -38.93
CA GLN A 827 -56.55 11.45 -40.16
C GLN A 827 -57.58 12.57 -40.21
N ALA A 828 -58.59 12.63 -39.32
CA ALA A 828 -59.40 13.82 -39.11
C ALA A 828 -58.97 14.65 -37.88
N SER A 829 -58.20 14.12 -36.93
CA SER A 829 -57.79 14.75 -35.65
C SER A 829 -56.32 15.18 -35.64
N ALA A 830 -55.39 14.32 -36.05
CA ALA A 830 -54.02 14.69 -36.41
C ALA A 830 -54.02 15.53 -37.69
N ALA A 831 -54.87 15.20 -38.69
CA ALA A 831 -55.11 16.21 -39.72
C ALA A 831 -55.88 17.40 -39.18
N LYS A 832 -56.71 17.39 -38.12
CA LYS A 832 -57.27 18.65 -37.54
C LYS A 832 -56.20 19.50 -36.86
N THR A 833 -55.32 18.90 -36.07
CA THR A 833 -54.31 19.59 -35.26
C THR A 833 -53.12 20.01 -36.11
N GLN A 834 -52.73 19.19 -37.08
CA GLN A 834 -51.81 19.57 -38.16
C GLN A 834 -52.50 20.52 -39.14
N PHE A 835 -53.78 20.35 -39.53
CA PHE A 835 -54.52 21.38 -40.29
C PHE A 835 -54.69 22.67 -39.51
N LEU A 836 -54.75 22.70 -38.17
CA LEU A 836 -54.84 23.94 -37.39
C LEU A 836 -53.47 24.60 -37.18
N ALA A 837 -52.39 23.82 -37.06
CA ALA A 837 -51.02 24.32 -37.02
C ALA A 837 -50.52 24.74 -38.42
N THR A 838 -50.80 23.93 -39.44
CA THR A 838 -50.58 24.16 -40.88
C THR A 838 -51.57 25.19 -41.44
N LEU A 839 -52.84 25.33 -41.02
CA LEU A 839 -53.67 26.53 -41.31
C LEU A 839 -53.09 27.72 -40.60
N GLY A 840 -52.65 27.57 -39.35
CA GLY A 840 -52.00 28.65 -38.61
C GLY A 840 -50.78 29.18 -39.36
N HIS A 841 -50.04 28.31 -40.07
CA HIS A 841 -48.90 28.69 -40.89
C HIS A 841 -49.28 29.09 -42.33
N GLU A 842 -50.07 28.29 -43.04
CA GLU A 842 -50.54 28.48 -44.42
C GLU A 842 -51.67 29.50 -44.58
N LEU A 843 -52.35 29.94 -43.52
CA LEU A 843 -53.15 31.18 -43.56
C LEU A 843 -52.29 32.37 -43.17
N ARG A 844 -51.36 32.23 -42.22
CA ARG A 844 -50.50 33.35 -41.81
C ARG A 844 -49.59 33.81 -42.96
N THR A 845 -48.98 32.89 -43.71
CA THR A 845 -48.12 33.22 -44.86
C THR A 845 -48.85 33.99 -45.98
N PRO A 846 -50.01 33.55 -46.52
CA PRO A 846 -50.77 34.35 -47.47
C PRO A 846 -51.48 35.54 -46.83
N MET A 847 -51.86 35.51 -45.55
CA MET A 847 -52.40 36.70 -44.87
C MET A 847 -51.36 37.78 -44.70
N THR A 848 -50.08 37.44 -44.47
CA THR A 848 -48.95 38.38 -44.53
C THR A 848 -48.84 38.96 -45.94
N GLY A 849 -49.01 38.14 -46.97
CA GLY A 849 -49.06 38.60 -48.37
C GLY A 849 -50.28 39.49 -48.68
N VAL A 850 -51.49 39.13 -48.25
CA VAL A 850 -52.75 39.85 -48.52
C VAL A 850 -52.83 41.15 -47.72
N LEU A 851 -52.42 41.15 -46.45
CA LEU A 851 -52.35 42.38 -45.65
C LEU A 851 -51.24 43.30 -46.16
N GLY A 852 -50.07 42.74 -46.51
CA GLY A 852 -48.98 43.52 -47.10
C GLY A 852 -49.35 44.09 -48.48
N MET A 853 -50.06 43.34 -49.32
CA MET A 853 -50.57 43.82 -50.60
C MET A 853 -51.73 44.80 -50.45
N ALA A 854 -52.63 44.61 -49.46
CA ALA A 854 -53.67 45.58 -49.15
C ALA A 854 -53.07 46.90 -48.64
N GLU A 855 -51.97 46.85 -47.90
CA GLU A 855 -51.21 48.02 -47.44
C GLU A 855 -50.47 48.73 -48.58
N LEU A 856 -49.86 47.96 -49.50
CA LEU A 856 -49.28 48.48 -50.74
C LEU A 856 -50.37 49.05 -51.68
N LEU A 857 -51.57 48.47 -51.72
CA LEU A 857 -52.71 48.97 -52.51
C LEU A 857 -53.28 50.27 -51.93
N LEU A 858 -53.48 50.34 -50.61
CA LEU A 858 -53.95 51.55 -49.93
C LEU A 858 -52.99 52.74 -50.07
N SER A 859 -51.71 52.48 -50.37
CA SER A 859 -50.70 53.50 -50.68
C SER A 859 -50.65 53.93 -52.16
N THR A 860 -51.51 53.36 -53.01
CA THR A 860 -51.78 53.82 -54.38
C THR A 860 -53.10 54.62 -54.47
N PRO A 861 -53.29 55.54 -55.43
CA PRO A 861 -54.52 56.33 -55.54
C PRO A 861 -55.71 55.47 -55.98
N LEU A 862 -56.54 55.07 -55.00
CA LEU A 862 -57.75 54.24 -55.19
C LEU A 862 -59.04 55.07 -55.10
N ASP A 863 -60.07 54.66 -55.84
CA ASP A 863 -61.40 55.29 -55.75
C ASP A 863 -62.11 54.99 -54.41
N ALA A 864 -63.18 55.71 -54.11
CA ALA A 864 -63.86 55.63 -52.80
C ALA A 864 -64.37 54.22 -52.47
N THR A 865 -64.80 53.46 -53.48
CA THR A 865 -65.32 52.10 -53.31
C THR A 865 -64.17 51.09 -53.14
N GLN A 866 -63.11 51.21 -53.94
CA GLN A 866 -61.89 50.42 -53.86
C GLN A 866 -61.15 50.62 -52.53
N ARG A 867 -61.07 51.86 -52.04
CA ARG A 867 -60.49 52.18 -50.73
C ARG A 867 -61.31 51.55 -49.61
N GLN A 868 -62.64 51.56 -49.72
CA GLN A 868 -63.52 50.87 -48.78
C GLN A 868 -63.33 49.35 -48.82
N TYR A 869 -63.15 48.75 -50.00
CA TYR A 869 -62.86 47.32 -50.12
C TYR A 869 -61.50 46.97 -49.50
N ALA A 870 -60.46 47.75 -49.75
CA ALA A 870 -59.16 47.52 -49.15
C ALA A 870 -59.16 47.70 -47.62
N LEU A 871 -59.86 48.73 -47.10
CA LEU A 871 -60.05 48.92 -45.65
C LEU A 871 -60.94 47.83 -45.01
N ALA A 872 -61.92 47.31 -45.74
CA ALA A 872 -62.72 46.17 -45.30
C ALA A 872 -61.88 44.87 -45.26
N MET A 873 -61.03 44.64 -46.27
CA MET A 873 -60.10 43.51 -46.32
C MET A 873 -59.09 43.57 -45.18
N GLN A 874 -58.55 44.75 -44.85
CA GLN A 874 -57.63 44.92 -43.72
C GLN A 874 -58.34 44.66 -42.36
N ARG A 875 -59.57 45.14 -42.17
CA ARG A 875 -60.35 44.92 -40.93
C ARG A 875 -60.79 43.47 -40.76
N SER A 876 -61.29 42.84 -41.82
CA SER A 876 -61.64 41.42 -41.78
C SER A 876 -60.41 40.53 -41.58
N GLY A 877 -59.28 40.87 -42.22
CA GLY A 877 -58.02 40.15 -42.05
C GLY A 877 -57.46 40.23 -40.64
N SER A 878 -57.51 41.40 -40.02
CA SER A 878 -57.08 41.60 -38.63
C SER A 878 -58.04 40.99 -37.58
N LEU A 879 -59.35 40.96 -37.85
CA LEU A 879 -60.32 40.25 -37.02
C LEU A 879 -60.11 38.72 -37.06
N LEU A 880 -59.84 38.18 -38.25
CA LEU A 880 -59.51 36.76 -38.46
C LEU A 880 -58.22 36.36 -37.74
N LEU A 881 -57.17 37.20 -37.81
CA LEU A 881 -55.93 36.95 -37.09
C LEU A 881 -56.11 36.97 -35.57
N ARG A 882 -56.94 37.89 -35.03
CA ARG A 882 -57.25 37.92 -33.59
C ARG A 882 -57.99 36.67 -33.13
N LEU A 883 -59.06 36.27 -33.82
CA LEU A 883 -59.82 35.05 -33.48
C LEU A 883 -58.98 33.77 -33.62
N LEU A 884 -58.09 33.73 -34.62
CA LEU A 884 -57.14 32.64 -34.79
C LEU A 884 -56.16 32.57 -33.61
N ASN A 885 -55.58 33.70 -33.20
CA ASN A 885 -54.65 33.76 -32.08
C ASN A 885 -55.32 33.42 -30.75
N ASP A 886 -56.53 33.93 -30.47
CA ASP A 886 -57.28 33.61 -29.25
C ASP A 886 -57.60 32.10 -29.16
N SER A 887 -57.92 31.48 -30.30
CA SER A 887 -58.16 30.03 -30.38
C SER A 887 -56.87 29.22 -30.15
N LEU A 888 -55.73 29.72 -30.62
CA LEU A 888 -54.42 29.12 -30.40
C LEU A 888 -53.95 29.26 -28.95
N ASP A 889 -54.16 30.41 -28.31
CA ASP A 889 -53.82 30.63 -26.90
C ASP A 889 -54.66 29.70 -25.99
N LEU A 890 -55.96 29.53 -26.26
CA LEU A 890 -56.80 28.58 -25.54
C LEU A 890 -56.32 27.13 -25.71
N ALA A 891 -55.95 26.74 -26.94
CA ALA A 891 -55.39 25.41 -27.21
C ALA A 891 -54.05 25.18 -26.51
N ARG A 892 -53.24 26.22 -26.31
CA ARG A 892 -51.97 26.14 -25.56
C ARG A 892 -52.18 26.03 -24.05
N ILE A 893 -53.17 26.74 -23.51
CA ILE A 893 -53.55 26.66 -22.09
C ILE A 893 -54.10 25.26 -21.75
N GLU A 894 -54.98 24.68 -22.58
CA GLU A 894 -55.54 23.33 -22.35
C GLU A 894 -54.49 22.22 -22.27
N VAL A 895 -53.38 22.39 -23.00
CA VAL A 895 -52.27 21.42 -23.05
C VAL A 895 -51.19 21.77 -22.01
N GLY A 896 -51.40 22.81 -21.18
CA GLY A 896 -50.49 23.24 -20.13
C GLY A 896 -49.16 23.82 -20.63
N ARG A 897 -49.15 24.41 -21.84
CA ARG A 897 -47.92 24.88 -22.52
C ARG A 897 -47.75 26.41 -22.60
N LEU A 898 -48.64 27.19 -21.97
CA LEU A 898 -48.53 28.65 -21.92
C LEU A 898 -47.71 29.08 -20.69
N GLU A 899 -46.61 29.82 -20.88
CA GLU A 899 -45.76 30.35 -19.80
C GLU A 899 -45.90 31.88 -19.69
N LEU A 900 -45.83 32.40 -18.47
CA LEU A 900 -45.91 33.83 -18.13
C LEU A 900 -44.52 34.48 -18.08
N GLU A 901 -44.38 35.70 -18.59
CA GLU A 901 -43.11 36.43 -18.62
C GLU A 901 -43.14 37.66 -17.69
N PRO A 902 -42.66 37.56 -16.44
CA PRO A 902 -42.72 38.67 -15.49
C PRO A 902 -41.63 39.72 -15.77
N VAL A 903 -42.03 40.93 -16.18
CA VAL A 903 -41.15 42.09 -16.44
C VAL A 903 -41.59 43.35 -15.66
N PRO A 904 -40.67 44.29 -15.32
CA PRO A 904 -41.04 45.54 -14.66
C PRO A 904 -41.81 46.46 -15.61
N PHE A 905 -43.03 46.87 -15.26
CA PHE A 905 -43.88 47.77 -16.04
C PHE A 905 -44.52 48.85 -15.19
N ASP A 906 -44.89 49.99 -15.80
CA ASP A 906 -45.62 51.06 -15.15
C ASP A 906 -47.15 50.76 -15.18
N PRO A 907 -47.79 50.55 -14.02
CA PRO A 907 -49.22 50.27 -13.97
C PRO A 907 -50.09 51.46 -14.39
N ARG A 908 -49.64 52.71 -14.17
CA ARG A 908 -50.37 53.91 -14.59
C ARG A 908 -50.38 54.00 -16.10
N GLN A 909 -49.23 53.77 -16.74
CA GLN A 909 -49.13 53.73 -18.20
C GLN A 909 -49.97 52.59 -18.79
N LEU A 910 -49.97 51.41 -18.18
CA LEU A 910 -50.76 50.28 -18.68
C LEU A 910 -52.27 50.56 -18.64
N VAL A 911 -52.77 51.17 -17.55
CA VAL A 911 -54.18 51.59 -17.45
C VAL A 911 -54.49 52.69 -18.47
N ALA A 912 -53.60 53.67 -18.63
CA ALA A 912 -53.75 54.75 -19.61
C ALA A 912 -53.82 54.21 -21.04
N ASP A 913 -52.96 53.27 -21.41
CA ASP A 913 -52.95 52.62 -22.72
C ASP A 913 -54.28 51.91 -23.01
N VAL A 914 -54.82 51.19 -22.01
CA VAL A 914 -56.11 50.47 -22.16
C VAL A 914 -57.25 51.46 -22.36
N ILE A 915 -57.28 52.54 -21.58
CA ILE A 915 -58.30 53.59 -21.72
C ILE A 915 -58.20 54.25 -23.09
N GLN A 916 -56.99 54.66 -23.50
CA GLN A 916 -56.79 55.34 -24.78
C GLN A 916 -57.28 54.50 -25.97
N LEU A 917 -57.08 53.19 -25.93
CA LEU A 917 -57.55 52.27 -26.96
C LEU A 917 -59.09 52.16 -27.01
N GLU A 918 -59.76 52.27 -25.87
CA GLU A 918 -61.21 52.07 -25.75
C GLU A 918 -62.02 53.39 -25.66
N THR A 919 -61.36 54.56 -25.59
CA THR A 919 -62.01 55.89 -25.63
C THR A 919 -62.85 56.10 -26.89
N GLY A 920 -62.33 55.70 -28.06
CA GLY A 920 -63.04 55.82 -29.33
C GLY A 920 -64.35 55.01 -29.36
N PRO A 921 -64.31 53.69 -29.10
CA PRO A 921 -65.50 52.87 -28.95
C PRO A 921 -66.51 53.38 -27.93
N ALA A 922 -66.05 53.92 -26.78
CA ALA A 922 -66.91 54.52 -25.77
C ALA A 922 -67.63 55.78 -26.26
N GLN A 923 -66.91 56.71 -26.89
CA GLN A 923 -67.49 57.93 -27.48
C GLN A 923 -68.49 57.63 -28.59
N MET A 924 -68.22 56.62 -29.43
CA MET A 924 -69.16 56.19 -30.48
C MET A 924 -70.52 55.73 -29.94
N LYS A 925 -70.56 55.23 -28.70
CA LYS A 925 -71.79 54.84 -28.01
C LYS A 925 -72.35 55.92 -27.07
N GLY A 926 -71.66 57.04 -26.89
CA GLY A 926 -72.05 58.10 -25.96
C GLY A 926 -71.91 57.71 -24.47
N LEU A 927 -71.02 56.77 -24.13
CA LEU A 927 -70.77 56.34 -22.76
C LEU A 927 -69.57 57.08 -22.15
N GLY A 928 -69.64 57.38 -20.83
CA GLY A 928 -68.46 57.84 -20.08
C GLY A 928 -67.46 56.71 -19.87
N LEU A 929 -66.16 56.97 -20.08
CA LEU A 929 -65.09 56.04 -19.76
C LEU A 929 -64.04 56.78 -18.93
N ASP A 930 -63.98 56.46 -17.64
CA ASP A 930 -63.07 57.11 -16.70
C ASP A 930 -62.11 56.10 -16.08
N ALA A 931 -60.90 56.55 -15.75
CA ALA A 931 -59.95 55.76 -14.97
C ALA A 931 -59.55 56.46 -13.69
N HIS A 932 -59.52 55.69 -12.59
CA HIS A 932 -59.05 56.15 -11.29
C HIS A 932 -57.89 55.26 -10.86
N VAL A 933 -56.71 55.86 -10.73
CA VAL A 933 -55.49 55.14 -10.33
C VAL A 933 -55.01 55.71 -9.01
N ASP A 934 -54.99 54.88 -7.98
CA ASP A 934 -54.60 55.27 -6.62
C ASP A 934 -53.18 55.88 -6.59
N GLU A 935 -52.97 56.98 -5.86
CA GLU A 935 -51.63 57.59 -5.68
C GLU A 935 -50.66 56.64 -4.97
N ALA A 936 -51.15 55.72 -4.15
CA ALA A 936 -50.33 54.73 -3.43
C ALA A 936 -49.73 53.62 -4.32
N LEU A 937 -50.05 53.59 -5.62
CA LEU A 937 -49.48 52.62 -6.57
C LEU A 937 -48.00 52.95 -6.89
N PRO A 938 -47.09 51.95 -6.80
CA PRO A 938 -45.69 52.09 -7.21
C PRO A 938 -45.54 52.48 -8.68
N GLU A 939 -44.47 53.22 -9.01
CA GLU A 939 -44.14 53.57 -10.41
C GLU A 939 -43.85 52.35 -11.29
N ARG A 940 -43.32 51.26 -10.71
CA ARG A 940 -43.09 50.01 -11.44
C ARG A 940 -43.48 48.79 -10.62
N LEU A 941 -44.17 47.86 -11.29
CA LEU A 941 -44.56 46.55 -10.79
C LEU A 941 -43.94 45.45 -11.64
N LEU A 942 -43.65 44.29 -11.05
CA LEU A 942 -43.19 43.11 -11.78
C LEU A 942 -44.38 42.21 -12.16
N GLY A 943 -44.59 41.98 -13.45
CA GLY A 943 -45.65 41.12 -13.97
C GLY A 943 -45.62 41.02 -15.49
N ASP A 944 -46.56 40.32 -16.12
CA ASP A 944 -46.65 40.24 -17.59
C ASP A 944 -47.61 41.33 -18.11
N PRO A 945 -47.12 42.51 -18.55
CA PRO A 945 -47.97 43.61 -18.96
C PRO A 945 -48.78 43.29 -20.22
N LEU A 946 -48.33 42.35 -21.07
CA LEU A 946 -49.05 41.97 -22.28
C LEU A 946 -50.31 41.18 -21.91
N ARG A 947 -50.18 40.20 -21.00
CA ARG A 947 -51.31 39.38 -20.54
C ARG A 947 -52.25 40.18 -19.63
N ILE A 948 -51.73 41.05 -18.78
CA ILE A 948 -52.56 41.95 -17.95
C ILE A 948 -53.36 42.90 -18.85
N ARG A 949 -52.73 43.51 -19.86
CA ARG A 949 -53.43 44.37 -20.84
C ARG A 949 -54.51 43.60 -21.59
N GLN A 950 -54.26 42.35 -21.99
CA GLN A 950 -55.24 41.49 -22.65
C GLN A 950 -56.47 41.23 -21.75
N ILE A 951 -56.25 40.97 -20.45
CA ILE A 951 -57.32 40.79 -19.47
C ILE A 951 -58.14 42.08 -19.35
N LEU A 952 -57.50 43.23 -19.16
CA LEU A 952 -58.18 44.51 -18.97
C LEU A 952 -58.94 44.96 -20.22
N LEU A 953 -58.37 44.82 -21.42
CA LEU A 953 -59.07 45.12 -22.67
C LEU A 953 -60.31 44.24 -22.83
N ASN A 954 -60.23 42.95 -22.52
CA ASN A 954 -61.38 42.06 -22.61
C ASN A 954 -62.49 42.44 -21.60
N LEU A 955 -62.14 42.87 -20.39
CA LEU A 955 -63.11 43.29 -19.37
C LEU A 955 -63.74 44.65 -19.70
N VAL A 956 -62.93 45.66 -20.06
CA VAL A 956 -63.40 47.01 -20.42
C VAL A 956 -64.25 46.97 -21.70
N ASN A 957 -63.82 46.22 -22.72
CA ASN A 957 -64.58 46.07 -23.96
C ASN A 957 -65.94 45.40 -23.70
N ASN A 958 -65.99 44.38 -22.85
CA ASN A 958 -67.27 43.77 -22.45
C ASN A 958 -68.16 44.76 -21.67
N ALA A 959 -67.61 45.54 -20.74
CA ALA A 959 -68.34 46.56 -20.01
C ALA A 959 -68.96 47.62 -20.95
N LEU A 960 -68.17 48.16 -21.89
CA LEU A 960 -68.64 49.14 -22.89
C LEU A 960 -69.66 48.53 -23.87
N LYS A 961 -69.52 47.24 -24.15
CA LYS A 961 -70.42 46.54 -25.06
C LYS A 961 -71.82 46.36 -24.50
N PHE A 962 -71.95 46.08 -23.20
CA PHE A 962 -73.23 45.78 -22.56
C PHE A 962 -73.85 46.93 -21.77
N THR A 963 -73.13 48.05 -21.64
CA THR A 963 -73.69 49.31 -21.15
C THR A 963 -74.30 50.07 -22.33
N GLU A 964 -75.56 50.51 -22.20
CA GLU A 964 -76.25 51.30 -23.25
C GLU A 964 -76.23 52.80 -22.95
N ALA A 965 -76.36 53.18 -21.67
CA ALA A 965 -76.27 54.54 -21.19
C ALA A 965 -75.60 54.56 -19.80
N GLY A 966 -74.87 55.63 -19.48
CA GLY A 966 -74.06 55.75 -18.26
C GLY A 966 -72.56 55.75 -18.57
N GLY A 967 -71.78 55.06 -17.74
CA GLY A 967 -70.34 54.95 -17.93
C GLY A 967 -69.71 53.68 -17.37
N VAL A 968 -68.45 53.48 -17.75
CA VAL A 968 -67.55 52.42 -17.29
C VAL A 968 -66.37 53.07 -16.60
N VAL A 969 -66.05 52.60 -15.40
CA VAL A 969 -64.93 53.09 -14.61
C VAL A 969 -63.93 51.98 -14.39
N LEU A 970 -62.68 52.18 -14.81
CA LEU A 970 -61.56 51.29 -14.49
C LEU A 970 -60.78 51.87 -13.31
N ARG A 971 -60.74 51.14 -12.19
CA ARG A 971 -59.96 51.50 -11.01
C ARG A 971 -58.76 50.58 -10.84
N ALA A 972 -57.63 51.15 -10.46
CA ALA A 972 -56.46 50.40 -10.02
C ALA A 972 -56.09 50.86 -8.61
N GLU A 973 -56.09 49.93 -7.67
CA GLU A 973 -55.89 50.20 -6.24
C GLU A 973 -54.86 49.23 -5.67
N ARG A 974 -54.06 49.71 -4.70
CA ARG A 974 -53.10 48.88 -3.99
C ARG A 974 -53.75 48.26 -2.76
N THR A 975 -53.63 46.94 -2.62
CA THR A 975 -54.10 46.20 -1.45
C THR A 975 -52.91 45.56 -0.72
N ALA A 976 -53.14 45.00 0.48
CA ALA A 976 -52.09 44.33 1.26
C ALA A 976 -51.46 43.12 0.52
N GLU A 977 -52.21 42.50 -0.38
CA GLU A 977 -51.83 41.26 -1.09
C GLU A 977 -51.35 41.51 -2.54
N GLY A 978 -51.42 42.74 -3.04
CA GLY A 978 -50.98 43.08 -4.40
C GLY A 978 -51.71 44.29 -4.99
N VAL A 979 -52.05 44.20 -6.27
CA VAL A 979 -52.78 45.24 -7.01
C VAL A 979 -54.09 44.68 -7.54
N CYS A 980 -55.17 45.39 -7.26
CA CYS A 980 -56.50 45.02 -7.73
C CYS A 980 -56.97 46.02 -8.80
N PHE A 981 -57.33 45.47 -9.96
CA PHE A 981 -57.98 46.19 -11.04
C PHE A 981 -59.48 45.91 -11.00
N SER A 982 -60.31 46.93 -10.84
CA SER A 982 -61.76 46.78 -10.90
C SER A 982 -62.33 47.52 -12.10
N VAL A 983 -63.14 46.82 -12.90
CA VAL A 983 -63.90 47.41 -14.01
C VAL A 983 -65.35 47.43 -13.59
N GLN A 984 -65.88 48.62 -13.36
CA GLN A 984 -67.27 48.85 -12.96
C GLN A 984 -68.06 49.41 -14.13
N ASP A 985 -69.18 48.77 -14.45
CA ASP A 985 -70.16 49.25 -15.42
C ASP A 985 -71.47 49.65 -14.73
N THR A 986 -72.24 50.52 -15.38
CA THR A 986 -73.57 50.97 -14.95
C THR A 986 -74.70 50.30 -15.72
N GLY A 987 -74.38 49.19 -16.41
CA GLY A 987 -75.28 48.45 -17.27
C GLY A 987 -76.35 47.63 -16.53
N PRO A 988 -77.01 46.68 -17.21
CA PRO A 988 -78.19 45.98 -16.69
C PRO A 988 -77.92 45.02 -15.51
N GLY A 989 -76.66 44.83 -15.11
CA GLY A 989 -76.25 43.85 -14.11
C GLY A 989 -76.45 42.40 -14.56
N ILE A 990 -75.84 41.48 -13.81
CA ILE A 990 -75.77 40.05 -14.10
C ILE A 990 -76.45 39.27 -12.97
N PRO A 991 -77.51 38.49 -13.27
CA PRO A 991 -78.19 37.65 -12.27
C PRO A 991 -77.27 36.61 -11.62
N GLN A 992 -77.44 36.39 -10.31
CA GLN A 992 -76.57 35.50 -9.51
C GLN A 992 -76.49 34.05 -10.04
N ALA A 993 -77.57 33.56 -10.66
CA ALA A 993 -77.59 32.22 -11.27
C ALA A 993 -76.63 32.05 -12.46
N GLU A 994 -76.27 33.15 -13.14
CA GLU A 994 -75.39 33.12 -14.31
C GLU A 994 -73.91 33.34 -13.95
N HIS A 995 -73.59 33.73 -12.71
CA HIS A 995 -72.22 34.03 -12.28
C HIS A 995 -71.26 32.85 -12.53
N ALA A 996 -71.71 31.62 -12.27
CA ALA A 996 -70.90 30.41 -12.46
C ALA A 996 -70.73 29.97 -13.92
N ARG A 997 -71.54 30.51 -14.85
CA ARG A 997 -71.53 30.13 -16.28
C ARG A 997 -70.71 31.07 -17.15
N LEU A 998 -70.52 32.32 -16.71
CA LEU A 998 -69.82 33.37 -17.49
C LEU A 998 -68.39 33.03 -17.87
N PHE A 999 -67.69 32.28 -17.01
CA PHE A 999 -66.30 31.88 -17.25
C PHE A 999 -66.18 30.56 -18.01
N ARG A 1000 -67.29 29.97 -18.49
CA ARG A 1000 -67.26 28.74 -19.32
C ARG A 1000 -67.02 29.07 -20.79
N ARG A 1001 -66.24 28.23 -21.45
CA ARG A 1001 -65.83 28.39 -22.85
C ARG A 1001 -67.04 28.36 -23.80
N TYR A 1002 -67.08 29.29 -24.76
CA TYR A 1002 -68.10 29.40 -25.81
C TYR A 1002 -69.54 29.61 -25.32
N VAL A 1003 -69.73 29.92 -24.03
CA VAL A 1003 -71.06 30.17 -23.49
C VAL A 1003 -71.40 31.64 -23.72
N GLN A 1004 -72.38 31.90 -24.58
CA GLN A 1004 -73.05 33.19 -24.69
C GLN A 1004 -74.40 33.08 -23.99
N MET A 1005 -74.81 34.14 -23.30
CA MET A 1005 -76.13 34.19 -22.65
C MET A 1005 -77.21 34.51 -23.69
N ASP A 1006 -78.34 33.81 -23.60
CA ASP A 1006 -79.49 34.07 -24.47
C ASP A 1006 -80.21 35.36 -24.05
N GLY A 1007 -80.25 36.33 -24.98
CA GLY A 1007 -81.01 37.56 -24.87
C GLY A 1007 -80.90 38.36 -26.17
N PRO A 1008 -81.94 39.10 -26.59
CA PRO A 1008 -82.00 39.74 -27.91
C PRO A 1008 -80.90 40.79 -28.16
N GLN A 1009 -80.24 41.29 -27.12
CA GLN A 1009 -79.07 42.19 -27.21
C GLN A 1009 -77.74 41.58 -26.75
N ARG A 1010 -77.69 40.29 -26.37
CA ARG A 1010 -76.50 39.65 -25.76
C ARG A 1010 -75.78 38.61 -26.65
N ARG A 1011 -76.10 38.54 -27.95
CA ARG A 1011 -75.48 37.65 -28.95
C ARG A 1011 -74.42 38.32 -29.83
N SER A 1012 -73.42 38.94 -29.24
CA SER A 1012 -72.26 39.41 -29.98
C SER A 1012 -71.02 39.08 -29.17
N GLY A 1013 -69.96 38.59 -29.81
CA GLY A 1013 -68.68 38.19 -29.19
C GLY A 1013 -68.47 36.68 -29.11
N SER A 1014 -67.22 36.20 -29.20
CA SER A 1014 -66.90 34.76 -29.37
C SER A 1014 -67.22 33.86 -28.17
N GLY A 1015 -67.57 34.43 -27.00
CA GLY A 1015 -67.76 33.68 -25.75
C GLY A 1015 -66.47 33.10 -25.18
N LEU A 1016 -65.30 33.51 -25.69
CA LEU A 1016 -63.98 33.02 -25.24
C LEU A 1016 -63.28 33.99 -24.26
N GLY A 1017 -63.50 35.30 -24.40
CA GLY A 1017 -62.70 36.31 -23.70
C GLY A 1017 -62.69 36.18 -22.17
N LEU A 1018 -63.85 35.99 -21.53
CA LEU A 1018 -63.93 35.84 -20.07
C LEU A 1018 -63.33 34.52 -19.57
N ALA A 1019 -63.46 33.44 -20.35
CA ALA A 1019 -62.82 32.15 -20.03
C ALA A 1019 -61.29 32.28 -20.08
N ILE A 1020 -60.76 32.99 -21.09
CA ILE A 1020 -59.32 33.28 -21.19
C ILE A 1020 -58.87 34.16 -20.02
N CYS A 1021 -59.63 35.18 -19.64
CA CYS A 1021 -59.27 36.03 -18.48
C CYS A 1021 -59.16 35.20 -17.20
N ARG A 1022 -60.08 34.26 -16.95
CA ARG A 1022 -60.01 33.41 -15.76
C ARG A 1022 -58.76 32.53 -15.74
N GLU A 1023 -58.48 31.84 -16.84
CA GLU A 1023 -57.33 30.94 -16.95
C GLU A 1023 -56.00 31.72 -16.80
N LEU A 1024 -55.91 32.92 -17.38
CA LEU A 1024 -54.73 33.77 -17.24
C LEU A 1024 -54.56 34.31 -15.82
N VAL A 1025 -55.65 34.72 -15.15
CA VAL A 1025 -55.59 35.19 -13.76
C VAL A 1025 -55.20 34.06 -12.80
N GLU A 1026 -55.77 32.86 -12.98
CA GLU A 1026 -55.41 31.66 -12.21
C GLU A 1026 -53.93 31.28 -12.44
N LEU A 1027 -53.44 31.34 -13.69
CA LEU A 1027 -52.02 31.14 -14.00
C LEU A 1027 -51.10 32.17 -13.35
N MET A 1028 -51.54 33.42 -13.23
CA MET A 1028 -50.78 34.50 -12.56
C MET A 1028 -50.85 34.44 -11.03
N GLY A 1029 -51.50 33.42 -10.47
CA GLY A 1029 -51.68 33.26 -9.02
C GLY A 1029 -52.61 34.30 -8.39
N GLY A 1030 -53.43 34.97 -9.22
CA GLY A 1030 -54.40 35.96 -8.78
C GLY A 1030 -55.82 35.40 -8.68
N SER A 1031 -56.78 36.28 -8.40
CA SER A 1031 -58.20 35.94 -8.39
C SER A 1031 -59.03 36.93 -9.20
N ILE A 1032 -60.08 36.42 -9.85
CA ILE A 1032 -61.08 37.23 -10.55
C ILE A 1032 -62.44 37.03 -9.87
N GLY A 1033 -63.01 38.12 -9.38
CA GLY A 1033 -64.31 38.18 -8.72
C GLY A 1033 -65.32 39.01 -9.52
N LEU A 1034 -66.59 38.79 -9.23
CA LEU A 1034 -67.71 39.54 -9.80
C LEU A 1034 -68.67 39.91 -8.68
N VAL A 1035 -68.99 41.20 -8.58
CA VAL A 1035 -70.11 41.71 -7.77
C VAL A 1035 -71.08 42.37 -8.73
N SER A 1036 -72.32 41.90 -8.80
CA SER A 1036 -73.34 42.50 -9.67
C SER A 1036 -74.75 42.27 -9.14
N GLU A 1037 -75.55 43.33 -9.19
CA GLU A 1037 -76.98 43.32 -8.89
C GLU A 1037 -77.76 43.67 -10.18
N PRO A 1038 -78.80 42.89 -10.54
CA PRO A 1038 -79.65 43.23 -11.68
C PRO A 1038 -80.20 44.66 -11.59
N GLY A 1039 -80.00 45.44 -12.66
CA GLY A 1039 -80.42 46.84 -12.78
C GLY A 1039 -79.47 47.88 -12.17
N ARG A 1040 -78.34 47.48 -11.56
CA ARG A 1040 -77.39 48.39 -10.89
C ARG A 1040 -75.94 48.29 -11.39
N GLY A 1041 -75.69 47.56 -12.48
CA GLY A 1041 -74.37 47.39 -13.06
C GLY A 1041 -73.58 46.20 -12.52
N SER A 1042 -72.35 46.05 -13.01
CA SER A 1042 -71.44 44.95 -12.61
C SER A 1042 -70.05 45.49 -12.33
N THR A 1043 -69.41 44.93 -11.31
CA THR A 1043 -67.99 45.20 -11.00
C THR A 1043 -67.22 43.90 -11.09
N PHE A 1044 -66.33 43.81 -12.07
CA PHE A 1044 -65.34 42.73 -12.16
C PHE A 1044 -64.06 43.18 -11.49
N THR A 1045 -63.59 42.43 -10.50
CA THR A 1045 -62.37 42.74 -9.75
C THR A 1045 -61.33 41.66 -10.00
N VAL A 1046 -60.16 42.05 -10.50
CA VAL A 1046 -59.00 41.18 -10.72
C VAL A 1046 -57.89 41.59 -9.77
N CYS A 1047 -57.53 40.73 -8.82
CA CYS A 1047 -56.45 40.97 -7.86
C CYS A 1047 -55.24 40.10 -8.20
N LEU A 1048 -54.10 40.73 -8.45
CA LEU A 1048 -52.85 40.09 -8.85
C LEU A 1048 -51.73 40.39 -7.84
N PRO A 1049 -50.91 39.38 -7.45
CA PRO A 1049 -49.77 39.57 -6.56
C PRO A 1049 -48.58 40.18 -7.34
N LEU A 1050 -48.62 41.49 -7.57
CA LEU A 1050 -47.60 42.22 -8.33
C LEU A 1050 -46.63 42.96 -7.38
N PRO A 1051 -45.36 42.50 -7.23
CA PRO A 1051 -44.41 43.16 -6.35
C PRO A 1051 -43.84 44.46 -6.96
N ALA A 1052 -43.57 45.45 -6.11
CA ALA A 1052 -43.02 46.75 -6.50
C ALA A 1052 -41.50 46.68 -6.74
N VAL A 1053 -40.99 47.40 -7.75
CA VAL A 1053 -39.56 47.43 -8.11
C VAL A 1053 -39.07 48.87 -8.29
N ALA A 1054 -37.91 49.22 -7.73
CA ALA A 1054 -37.31 50.56 -7.86
C ALA A 1054 -36.78 50.80 -9.30
N SER A 1055 -37.02 51.99 -9.86
CA SER A 1055 -36.74 52.30 -11.26
C SER A 1055 -35.30 52.80 -11.50
N PRO A 1056 -34.50 52.21 -12.42
CA PRO A 1056 -33.32 52.83 -13.01
C PRO A 1056 -33.69 53.68 -14.25
N LEU A 1057 -32.94 54.77 -14.46
CA LEU A 1057 -33.11 55.75 -15.54
C LEU A 1057 -33.15 55.12 -16.95
N ALA A 1058 -34.14 55.53 -17.74
CA ALA A 1058 -34.34 55.13 -19.13
C ALA A 1058 -33.36 55.86 -20.08
N LEU A 1059 -32.75 55.12 -21.01
CA LEU A 1059 -32.08 55.67 -22.19
C LEU A 1059 -33.01 55.59 -23.40
N ALA A 1060 -33.12 56.72 -24.10
CA ALA A 1060 -34.00 56.96 -25.24
C ALA A 1060 -33.58 56.19 -26.51
N PRO A 1061 -34.52 55.91 -27.44
CA PRO A 1061 -34.23 55.22 -28.70
C PRO A 1061 -33.82 56.21 -29.80
N ALA A 1062 -32.82 55.88 -30.60
CA ALA A 1062 -32.58 56.54 -31.88
C ALA A 1062 -31.86 55.63 -32.89
N ALA A 1063 -32.37 55.69 -34.11
CA ALA A 1063 -32.03 54.93 -35.31
C ALA A 1063 -30.94 55.59 -36.18
N SER A 1064 -30.29 54.81 -37.06
CA SER A 1064 -30.43 54.91 -38.53
C SER A 1064 -29.50 53.89 -39.22
N ALA A 1065 -30.08 53.10 -40.13
CA ALA A 1065 -29.46 51.95 -40.78
C ALA A 1065 -28.47 52.34 -41.89
N GLN A 1066 -27.28 51.74 -41.85
CA GLN A 1066 -26.24 51.84 -42.88
C GLN A 1066 -26.42 50.67 -43.87
N ALA A 1067 -26.14 50.87 -45.16
CA ALA A 1067 -26.15 49.78 -46.15
C ALA A 1067 -25.04 48.75 -45.83
N LEU A 1068 -25.35 47.46 -45.86
CA LEU A 1068 -24.48 46.36 -45.41
C LEU A 1068 -24.30 45.34 -46.53
N LYS A 1069 -23.18 44.63 -46.53
CA LYS A 1069 -22.94 43.47 -47.40
C LYS A 1069 -23.23 42.18 -46.64
N VAL A 1070 -24.32 41.50 -46.99
CA VAL A 1070 -24.86 40.35 -46.25
C VAL A 1070 -24.60 39.06 -47.03
N LEU A 1071 -24.03 38.05 -46.37
CA LEU A 1071 -23.95 36.69 -46.90
C LEU A 1071 -25.16 35.87 -46.44
N LEU A 1072 -25.99 35.42 -47.37
CA LEU A 1072 -27.14 34.56 -47.12
C LEU A 1072 -26.81 33.11 -47.49
N VAL A 1073 -26.91 32.20 -46.53
CA VAL A 1073 -26.75 30.75 -46.76
C VAL A 1073 -28.10 30.07 -46.56
N GLU A 1074 -28.73 29.68 -47.67
CA GLU A 1074 -30.09 29.14 -47.73
C GLU A 1074 -30.19 28.19 -48.92
N ASP A 1075 -30.66 26.95 -48.74
CA ASP A 1075 -30.78 25.97 -49.82
C ASP A 1075 -32.10 26.10 -50.61
N ASP A 1076 -33.17 26.67 -50.02
CA ASP A 1076 -34.43 26.94 -50.72
C ASP A 1076 -34.38 28.26 -51.53
N GLY A 1077 -34.43 28.13 -52.85
CA GLY A 1077 -34.35 29.26 -53.78
C GLY A 1077 -35.50 30.27 -53.69
N ILE A 1078 -36.70 29.88 -53.25
CA ILE A 1078 -37.85 30.80 -53.12
C ILE A 1078 -37.70 31.63 -51.84
N VAL A 1079 -37.33 30.98 -50.74
CA VAL A 1079 -37.08 31.67 -49.46
C VAL A 1079 -35.89 32.61 -49.59
N ALA A 1080 -34.83 32.19 -50.27
CA ALA A 1080 -33.69 33.02 -50.59
C ALA A 1080 -34.12 34.28 -51.36
N ALA A 1081 -34.97 34.15 -52.39
CA ALA A 1081 -35.43 35.28 -53.19
C ALA A 1081 -36.24 36.32 -52.38
N VAL A 1082 -37.08 35.88 -51.44
CA VAL A 1082 -37.85 36.78 -50.55
C VAL A 1082 -36.92 37.53 -49.58
N ILE A 1083 -35.98 36.81 -48.96
CA ILE A 1083 -35.04 37.42 -48.00
C ILE A 1083 -34.13 38.43 -48.72
N CYS A 1084 -33.60 38.07 -49.90
CA CYS A 1084 -32.85 38.97 -50.76
C CYS A 1084 -33.67 40.23 -51.08
N GLY A 1085 -34.91 40.09 -51.57
CA GLY A 1085 -35.76 41.24 -51.91
C GLY A 1085 -36.10 42.16 -50.74
N LEU A 1086 -36.29 41.61 -49.53
CA LEU A 1086 -36.51 42.40 -48.32
C LEU A 1086 -35.26 43.18 -47.89
N LEU A 1087 -34.07 42.54 -47.92
CA LEU A 1087 -32.79 43.16 -47.58
C LEU A 1087 -32.37 44.23 -48.60
N GLU A 1088 -32.56 43.96 -49.89
CA GLU A 1088 -32.25 44.90 -50.97
C GLU A 1088 -33.17 46.12 -50.92
N ARG A 1089 -34.46 45.96 -50.58
CA ARG A 1089 -35.37 47.10 -50.35
C ARG A 1089 -34.97 47.94 -49.14
N GLN A 1090 -34.29 47.34 -48.17
CA GLN A 1090 -33.68 48.04 -47.03
C GLN A 1090 -32.31 48.66 -47.36
N GLY A 1091 -31.83 48.50 -48.60
CA GLY A 1091 -30.60 49.09 -49.11
C GLY A 1091 -29.34 48.24 -48.88
N HIS A 1092 -29.46 46.98 -48.45
CA HIS A 1092 -28.32 46.08 -48.24
C HIS A 1092 -27.96 45.30 -49.52
N ALA A 1093 -26.67 44.99 -49.71
CA ALA A 1093 -26.19 44.17 -50.81
C ALA A 1093 -26.05 42.70 -50.37
N VAL A 1094 -26.73 41.76 -51.03
CA VAL A 1094 -26.80 40.37 -50.59
C VAL A 1094 -26.07 39.43 -51.55
N VAL A 1095 -25.23 38.54 -51.03
CA VAL A 1095 -24.66 37.40 -51.78
C VAL A 1095 -25.28 36.13 -51.24
N HIS A 1096 -25.88 35.34 -52.12
CA HIS A 1096 -26.54 34.09 -51.76
C HIS A 1096 -25.71 32.87 -52.15
N VAL A 1097 -25.65 31.89 -51.25
CA VAL A 1097 -25.05 30.57 -51.50
C VAL A 1097 -25.95 29.46 -50.95
N GLY A 1098 -26.00 28.33 -51.67
CA GLY A 1098 -26.94 27.24 -51.36
C GLY A 1098 -26.46 26.20 -50.34
N HIS A 1099 -25.19 26.22 -49.94
CA HIS A 1099 -24.64 25.23 -49.00
C HIS A 1099 -23.40 25.71 -48.25
N ALA A 1100 -23.11 25.06 -47.12
CA ALA A 1100 -22.08 25.49 -46.18
C ALA A 1100 -20.64 25.54 -46.75
N LEU A 1101 -20.26 24.60 -47.62
CA LEU A 1101 -18.93 24.61 -48.25
C LEU A 1101 -18.73 25.82 -49.19
N ALA A 1102 -19.78 26.26 -49.90
CA ALA A 1102 -19.73 27.45 -50.74
C ALA A 1102 -19.61 28.71 -49.88
N ALA A 1103 -20.29 28.76 -48.74
CA ALA A 1103 -20.15 29.86 -47.78
C ALA A 1103 -18.70 30.01 -47.28
N LEU A 1104 -18.02 28.90 -46.95
CA LEU A 1104 -16.60 28.95 -46.55
C LEU A 1104 -15.67 29.40 -47.69
N ALA A 1105 -15.98 29.07 -48.93
CA ALA A 1105 -15.21 29.51 -50.10
C ALA A 1105 -15.40 31.01 -50.39
N GLU A 1106 -16.61 31.55 -50.20
CA GLU A 1106 -16.89 32.99 -50.33
C GLU A 1106 -16.25 33.82 -49.21
N LEU A 1107 -16.33 33.33 -47.97
CA LEU A 1107 -15.70 34.00 -46.82
C LEU A 1107 -14.17 34.06 -46.92
N ALA A 1108 -13.55 33.14 -47.65
CA ALA A 1108 -12.11 33.18 -47.92
C ALA A 1108 -11.72 34.25 -48.96
N GLN A 1109 -12.67 34.70 -49.79
CA GLN A 1109 -12.41 35.60 -50.92
C GLN A 1109 -12.94 37.02 -50.69
N THR A 1110 -14.05 37.16 -49.96
CA THR A 1110 -14.78 38.43 -49.80
C THR A 1110 -15.14 38.68 -48.34
N HIS A 1111 -14.99 39.94 -47.89
CA HIS A 1111 -15.46 40.37 -46.57
C HIS A 1111 -16.96 40.70 -46.59
N PHE A 1112 -17.68 40.26 -45.54
CA PHE A 1112 -19.10 40.52 -45.32
C PHE A 1112 -19.34 41.18 -43.97
N ASP A 1113 -20.39 41.99 -43.87
CA ASP A 1113 -20.73 42.71 -42.64
C ASP A 1113 -21.66 41.92 -41.72
N LEU A 1114 -22.42 40.98 -42.30
CA LEU A 1114 -23.39 40.13 -41.61
C LEU A 1114 -23.57 38.82 -42.38
N MET A 1115 -23.77 37.72 -41.65
CA MET A 1115 -24.17 36.44 -42.22
C MET A 1115 -25.56 36.04 -41.72
N LEU A 1116 -26.47 35.74 -42.65
CA LEU A 1116 -27.74 35.06 -42.38
C LEU A 1116 -27.58 33.59 -42.74
N LEU A 1117 -27.81 32.71 -41.76
CA LEU A 1117 -27.49 31.30 -41.88
C LEU A 1117 -28.71 30.43 -41.57
N ASP A 1118 -29.17 29.66 -42.56
CA ASP A 1118 -30.09 28.56 -42.27
C ASP A 1118 -29.37 27.48 -41.45
N LEU A 1119 -30.06 26.93 -40.46
CA LEU A 1119 -29.58 25.81 -39.64
C LEU A 1119 -29.69 24.48 -40.41
N ASP A 1120 -30.71 24.34 -41.26
CA ASP A 1120 -31.05 23.10 -41.98
C ASP A 1120 -30.31 22.97 -43.32
N LEU A 1121 -28.98 23.03 -43.30
CA LEU A 1121 -28.18 22.93 -44.52
C LEU A 1121 -27.81 21.48 -44.90
N PRO A 1122 -27.84 21.12 -46.20
CA PRO A 1122 -27.40 19.80 -46.65
C PRO A 1122 -25.88 19.61 -46.49
N GLY A 1123 -25.49 18.46 -45.94
CA GLY A 1123 -24.10 18.03 -45.78
C GLY A 1123 -23.42 18.51 -44.50
N LEU A 1124 -23.19 19.83 -44.37
CA LEU A 1124 -22.62 20.44 -43.16
C LEU A 1124 -23.65 21.38 -42.53
N ASP A 1125 -24.19 20.94 -41.40
CA ASP A 1125 -25.18 21.65 -40.58
C ASP A 1125 -24.70 23.07 -40.18
N GLY A 1126 -25.62 24.04 -40.20
CA GLY A 1126 -25.36 25.45 -39.87
C GLY A 1126 -24.74 25.64 -38.47
N PHE A 1127 -25.07 24.81 -37.48
CA PHE A 1127 -24.43 24.86 -36.17
C PHE A 1127 -22.92 24.57 -36.23
N ARG A 1128 -22.52 23.62 -37.08
CA ARG A 1128 -21.11 23.26 -37.26
C ARG A 1128 -20.39 24.33 -38.08
N LEU A 1129 -21.05 24.91 -39.07
CA LEU A 1129 -20.50 25.99 -39.88
C LEU A 1129 -20.17 27.22 -39.02
N ALA A 1130 -21.08 27.66 -38.15
CA ALA A 1130 -20.83 28.81 -37.27
C ALA A 1130 -19.63 28.59 -36.34
N ARG A 1131 -19.50 27.40 -35.74
CA ARG A 1131 -18.34 27.05 -34.89
C ARG A 1131 -17.02 27.06 -35.68
N LEU A 1132 -17.02 26.56 -36.91
CA LEU A 1132 -15.84 26.56 -37.78
C LEU A 1132 -15.42 27.98 -38.16
N ILE A 1133 -16.36 28.89 -38.39
CA ILE A 1133 -16.07 30.30 -38.66
C ILE A 1133 -15.45 30.95 -37.42
N ARG A 1134 -16.09 30.79 -36.25
CA ARG A 1134 -15.58 31.34 -34.98
C ARG A 1134 -14.17 30.86 -34.62
N GLN A 1135 -13.81 29.63 -34.97
CA GLN A 1135 -12.46 29.09 -34.77
C GLN A 1135 -11.41 29.66 -35.72
N ARG A 1136 -11.82 30.15 -36.89
CA ARG A 1136 -10.91 30.69 -37.93
C ARG A 1136 -10.77 32.20 -37.89
N GLU A 1137 -11.60 32.90 -37.12
CA GLU A 1137 -11.54 34.35 -36.96
C GLU A 1137 -10.26 34.80 -36.27
N ARG A 1138 -9.59 35.81 -36.84
CA ARG A 1138 -8.38 36.42 -36.28
C ARG A 1138 -8.74 37.58 -35.35
N PRO A 1139 -7.85 37.96 -34.40
CA PRO A 1139 -8.12 39.09 -33.51
C PRO A 1139 -8.39 40.38 -34.29
N GLY A 1140 -9.61 40.91 -34.19
CA GLY A 1140 -10.08 42.11 -34.92
C GLY A 1140 -11.05 41.82 -36.08
N GLU A 1141 -11.14 40.58 -36.55
CA GLU A 1141 -12.08 40.13 -37.57
C GLU A 1141 -13.21 39.33 -36.92
N TYR A 1142 -14.40 39.95 -36.78
CA TYR A 1142 -15.58 39.30 -36.24
C TYR A 1142 -16.76 39.52 -37.18
N LEU A 1143 -17.30 38.42 -37.72
CA LEU A 1143 -18.47 38.39 -38.58
C LEU A 1143 -19.71 38.06 -37.75
N PRO A 1144 -20.69 38.96 -37.59
CA PRO A 1144 -21.93 38.65 -36.91
C PRO A 1144 -22.74 37.59 -37.68
N ILE A 1145 -23.23 36.57 -36.98
CA ILE A 1145 -24.01 35.47 -37.58
C ILE A 1145 -25.42 35.45 -36.98
N VAL A 1146 -26.45 35.52 -37.81
CA VAL A 1146 -27.86 35.41 -37.40
C VAL A 1146 -28.44 34.11 -37.94
N ALA A 1147 -28.90 33.26 -37.02
CA ALA A 1147 -29.61 32.03 -37.36
C ALA A 1147 -30.99 32.36 -37.90
N VAL A 1148 -31.33 31.76 -39.05
CA VAL A 1148 -32.67 31.79 -39.62
C VAL A 1148 -33.19 30.35 -39.60
N THR A 1149 -34.34 30.11 -38.97
CA THR A 1149 -34.88 28.75 -38.87
C THR A 1149 -36.39 28.70 -39.07
N ALA A 1150 -36.87 27.64 -39.72
CA ALA A 1150 -38.30 27.28 -39.75
C ALA A 1150 -38.71 26.46 -38.50
N ARG A 1151 -37.73 25.98 -37.73
CA ARG A 1151 -37.97 25.13 -36.58
C ARG A 1151 -38.55 25.94 -35.41
N SER A 1152 -39.45 25.30 -34.68
CA SER A 1152 -40.28 25.96 -33.66
C SER A 1152 -39.90 25.63 -32.23
N ASP A 1153 -38.85 24.84 -32.03
CA ASP A 1153 -38.50 24.27 -30.73
C ASP A 1153 -37.87 25.29 -29.79
N ARG A 1154 -38.07 25.09 -28.48
CA ARG A 1154 -37.83 26.11 -27.45
C ARG A 1154 -36.35 26.29 -27.11
N ASP A 1155 -35.55 25.23 -27.27
CA ASP A 1155 -34.14 25.22 -26.88
C ASP A 1155 -33.20 25.68 -28.01
N GLU A 1156 -33.72 25.95 -29.21
CA GLU A 1156 -32.89 26.27 -30.38
C GLU A 1156 -32.21 27.64 -30.28
N GLU A 1157 -32.85 28.63 -29.64
CA GLU A 1157 -32.23 29.94 -29.42
C GLU A 1157 -31.03 29.83 -28.45
N SER A 1158 -31.14 28.98 -27.43
CA SER A 1158 -30.04 28.67 -26.52
C SER A 1158 -28.90 27.95 -27.24
N HIS A 1159 -29.23 26.96 -28.09
CA HIS A 1159 -28.23 26.21 -28.85
C HIS A 1159 -27.53 27.04 -29.94
N THR A 1160 -28.23 27.98 -30.59
CA THR A 1160 -27.63 28.87 -31.59
C THR A 1160 -26.65 29.85 -30.95
N ARG A 1161 -26.99 30.39 -29.79
CA ARG A 1161 -26.06 31.23 -29.01
C ARG A 1161 -24.83 30.43 -28.56
N ALA A 1162 -25.01 29.19 -28.08
CA ALA A 1162 -23.90 28.32 -27.70
C ALA A 1162 -23.00 27.91 -28.88
N ALA A 1163 -23.50 27.96 -30.11
CA ALA A 1163 -22.71 27.75 -31.33
C ALA A 1163 -21.94 29.01 -31.79
N GLY A 1164 -22.08 30.13 -31.08
CA GLY A 1164 -21.40 31.38 -31.36
C GLY A 1164 -22.16 32.30 -32.32
N MET A 1165 -23.46 32.09 -32.53
CA MET A 1165 -24.31 32.98 -33.32
C MET A 1165 -24.88 34.11 -32.46
N ASP A 1166 -25.06 35.28 -33.06
CA ASP A 1166 -25.35 36.55 -32.40
C ASP A 1166 -26.84 36.90 -32.38
N GLY A 1167 -27.59 36.36 -33.33
CA GLY A 1167 -29.02 36.59 -33.47
C GLY A 1167 -29.77 35.34 -33.90
N PHE A 1168 -31.08 35.38 -33.69
CA PHE A 1168 -31.97 34.27 -33.98
C PHE A 1168 -33.30 34.81 -34.52
N LEU A 1169 -33.77 34.23 -35.61
CA LEU A 1169 -35.00 34.61 -36.30
C LEU A 1169 -35.77 33.38 -36.76
N ARG A 1170 -37.09 33.41 -36.56
CA ARG A 1170 -38.02 32.35 -36.98
C ARG A 1170 -38.75 32.75 -38.26
N LYS A 1171 -38.88 31.82 -39.20
CA LYS A 1171 -39.71 31.98 -40.42
C LYS A 1171 -41.21 31.88 -40.04
N PRO A 1172 -42.15 32.68 -40.63
CA PRO A 1172 -41.98 33.65 -41.70
C PRO A 1172 -41.45 35.01 -41.21
N LEU A 1173 -40.57 35.60 -42.01
CA LEU A 1173 -39.87 36.86 -41.70
C LEU A 1173 -40.64 38.05 -42.28
N SER A 1174 -40.88 39.09 -41.48
CA SER A 1174 -41.31 40.40 -41.98
C SER A 1174 -40.09 41.31 -42.16
N GLY A 1175 -40.20 42.31 -43.03
CA GLY A 1175 -39.12 43.30 -43.23
C GLY A 1175 -38.75 44.01 -41.92
N GLU A 1176 -39.74 44.34 -41.09
CA GLU A 1176 -39.50 44.97 -39.78
C GLU A 1176 -38.76 44.04 -38.80
N ALA A 1177 -39.11 42.75 -38.77
CA ALA A 1177 -38.45 41.78 -37.89
C ALA A 1177 -36.98 41.57 -38.29
N LEU A 1178 -36.70 41.53 -39.59
CA LEU A 1178 -35.35 41.43 -40.12
C LEU A 1178 -34.51 42.68 -39.77
N ALA A 1179 -35.07 43.87 -40.00
CA ALA A 1179 -34.41 45.14 -39.67
C ALA A 1179 -34.13 45.27 -38.17
N ALA A 1180 -35.10 44.93 -37.32
CA ALA A 1180 -34.96 45.02 -35.87
C ALA A 1180 -33.87 44.09 -35.31
N VAL A 1181 -33.70 42.88 -35.87
CA VAL A 1181 -32.63 41.97 -35.44
C VAL A 1181 -31.27 42.39 -35.96
N ILE A 1182 -31.20 42.87 -37.20
CA ILE A 1182 -29.95 43.41 -37.77
C ILE A 1182 -29.47 44.61 -36.95
N GLU A 1183 -30.37 45.55 -36.63
CA GLU A 1183 -30.06 46.70 -35.77
C GLU A 1183 -29.63 46.27 -34.37
N ARG A 1184 -30.28 45.26 -33.78
CA ARG A 1184 -29.92 44.77 -32.44
C ARG A 1184 -28.54 44.12 -32.41
N VAL A 1185 -28.22 43.30 -33.40
CA VAL A 1185 -26.94 42.56 -33.50
C VAL A 1185 -25.80 43.52 -33.79
N LEU A 1186 -25.99 44.47 -34.70
CA LEU A 1186 -24.96 45.46 -35.04
C LEU A 1186 -24.87 46.59 -34.00
N GLY A 1187 -25.97 46.94 -33.34
CA GLY A 1187 -26.02 47.92 -32.25
C GLY A 1187 -25.21 47.48 -31.03
N ARG A 1188 -25.22 46.18 -30.71
CA ARG A 1188 -24.33 45.60 -29.66
C ARG A 1188 -22.85 45.70 -30.03
N ARG A 1189 -22.49 45.66 -31.31
CA ARG A 1189 -21.10 45.79 -31.81
C ARG A 1189 -20.54 47.22 -31.69
N ARG A 1190 -21.38 48.26 -31.76
CA ARG A 1190 -20.95 49.66 -31.53
C ARG A 1190 -20.73 50.03 -30.06
N ALA A 1191 -21.18 49.21 -29.11
CA ALA A 1191 -21.13 49.50 -27.67
C ALA A 1191 -20.06 48.71 -26.89
N ALA A 1192 -19.28 47.84 -27.53
CA ALA A 1192 -18.23 47.05 -26.88
C ALA A 1192 -16.82 47.60 -27.22
N PRO A 1193 -16.03 48.10 -26.25
CA PRO A 1193 -14.63 48.46 -26.49
C PRO A 1193 -13.76 47.20 -26.64
N PRO A 1194 -12.61 47.28 -27.35
CA PRO A 1194 -11.70 46.15 -27.50
C PRO A 1194 -11.10 45.75 -26.15
N ALA A 1195 -11.15 44.46 -25.83
CA ALA A 1195 -10.65 43.91 -24.57
C ALA A 1195 -9.11 43.96 -24.52
N SER A 1196 -8.58 44.87 -23.71
CA SER A 1196 -7.20 44.85 -23.21
C SER A 1196 -7.04 43.70 -22.23
N GLY A 1197 -6.03 42.84 -22.45
CA GLY A 1197 -5.83 41.62 -21.67
C GLY A 1197 -5.29 41.84 -20.26
N VAL A 1198 -5.40 40.80 -19.43
CA VAL A 1198 -4.47 40.47 -18.34
C VAL A 1198 -4.46 38.94 -18.15
N LEU A 1199 -3.24 38.45 -18.02
CA LEU A 1199 -2.77 37.09 -17.75
C LEU A 1199 -3.12 36.57 -16.35
N ALA A 1200 -3.15 35.23 -16.25
CA ALA A 1200 -2.75 34.37 -15.11
C ALA A 1200 -3.54 34.55 -13.79
N THR A 1201 -3.84 33.53 -13.02
CA THR A 1201 -2.94 32.49 -12.49
C THR A 1201 -3.75 31.29 -11.97
N ASP A 1202 -3.15 30.10 -12.06
CA ASP A 1202 -3.37 28.98 -11.13
C ASP A 1202 -3.34 29.46 -9.65
N PRO A 1203 -4.01 28.77 -8.70
CA PRO A 1203 -3.27 27.75 -7.94
C PRO A 1203 -4.11 26.60 -7.36
N ALA A 1204 -3.38 25.65 -6.79
CA ALA A 1204 -3.67 24.78 -5.64
C ALA A 1204 -5.04 24.91 -4.94
#